data_AF-A0A167BWK6-F1
#
_entry.id   AF-A0A167BWK6-F1
#
_cell.length_a   1.000
_cell.length_b   1.000
_cell.length_c   1.000
_cell.angle_alpha   90.00
_cell.angle_beta   90.00
_cell.angle_gamma   90.00
#
_symmetry.space_group_name_H-M   'P 1'
#
loop_
_entity.id
_entity.type
_entity.pdbx_description
1 polymer ?
#
loop_
_entity_poly.entity_id
_entity_poly.type
_entity_poly.pdbx_seq_one_letter_code
_entity_poly.pdbx_strand_id
1 'polypeptide(L)'
;LFLELPHSCTLVLHGNDATYHVLDFGVRVKGRDAAGSLPAPIVDMSALHMRRLYEPRNVAHLRPDQMRNLSPLHTLYHVLFCESALALFHQQHVRLHAVHPDPETVGQLNIRSLLLDNRDLTCLTETANFTVTVKVTRGAQQTSAPVFEPTEVVSAITTADPSGTVVILPSLTDKVPQTSGFIPSSLETSGKATSCPLMSNSIPVPTTLIDSTSPVTTVAPIPSAPMPSGDIFAEPIATVAPPGSIPVRNDHPVPRKGITSSSPLQTNKFYSNFFLGDQTAPTYTYPYGIAWGAGRGAAASFGMTISHIEANQRVFGPTKSSGAAAYFINPVGIQSMVISAQELGSDTAVGIDSITAFSATIHLKPNAQAVPAVSFPLVQGMPFITAQYAGAIPVIRTGVFFKTVTRVTQDPKPGVAKFTFQLEDGKVWRLYAYATTGPQLNLQVVNNGLAQSTQPFYGIIQVAKDPGNGEALLDQAAGVYPTTVELAGSVSGTTGSYSFKFAKDGHPEGKLVMYALPHHVSSFDATTRSAVQPVQLMTPTKGIATAVLADQWTMTEADMPVNMNFAPWSPERGTLTTLSDNARVVIRGIAAQEVSQDMMAQSDLDSMYFSGKALAKFALLVVVINDILQDPALAQSGLNRLKAAFAKFASNRQRFPLVYESAWGGVVSSATYVTGNDGADFGNTQYNDHHFHYGYHILAAAAIAHLDPSWLNENKDYVNALVRDVANPSIKDTYFPTWRAFDWYHGHSWAHGLYASYDGKDQESSSEDMMHAYALKMWGDASGDGMLSMRSNLQLSIIARALQHYYLYKSDNAVQPPQFIGNKVAGILFENKIDHTTYFGANIEFIQGIHMIPLLPPSPFVRTPDFVREEWDVYFSGGRVDSIAGGWRGIIYGNLATIDGRTAWDFFNSSNFDPGWIDGGASLTWYLTYAALMGNV
;
A
#
# COMPACT_ATOMS: atom_id res chain seq x y z
N LEU A 1 15.60 17.08 -43.93
CA LEU A 1 14.38 16.66 -43.23
C LEU A 1 14.00 15.27 -43.77
N PHE A 2 14.55 14.22 -43.18
CA PHE A 2 14.19 12.83 -43.48
C PHE A 2 14.22 12.09 -42.14
N LEU A 3 13.11 11.44 -41.78
CA LEU A 3 13.14 10.44 -40.71
C LEU A 3 13.84 9.21 -41.30
N GLU A 4 15.00 8.86 -40.74
CA GLU A 4 15.48 7.49 -40.88
C GLU A 4 14.61 6.59 -39.99
N LEU A 5 13.97 5.61 -40.62
CA LEU A 5 13.38 4.47 -39.94
C LEU A 5 14.45 3.38 -39.84
N PRO A 6 15.01 3.07 -38.67
CA PRO A 6 15.58 1.76 -38.43
C PRO A 6 14.46 0.82 -37.98
N HIS A 7 14.25 -0.29 -38.67
CA HIS A 7 13.87 -1.60 -38.10
C HIS A 7 13.89 -2.67 -39.21
N SER A 8 15.10 -3.08 -39.58
CA SER A 8 15.32 -4.42 -40.14
C SER A 8 15.22 -5.44 -39.00
N CYS A 9 14.27 -6.37 -39.07
CA CYS A 9 14.16 -7.46 -38.09
C CYS A 9 15.25 -8.52 -38.33
N THR A 10 16.27 -8.55 -37.47
CA THR A 10 17.27 -9.62 -37.44
C THR A 10 16.79 -10.74 -36.52
N LEU A 11 16.56 -11.95 -37.07
CA LEU A 11 16.34 -13.15 -36.26
C LEU A 11 17.68 -13.71 -35.80
N VAL A 12 17.96 -13.68 -34.49
CA VAL A 12 19.14 -14.31 -33.89
C VAL A 12 18.72 -15.60 -33.20
N LEU A 13 19.28 -16.73 -33.64
CA LEU A 13 19.09 -18.04 -33.01
C LEU A 13 20.31 -18.37 -32.15
N HIS A 14 20.11 -18.54 -30.85
CA HIS A 14 21.14 -19.06 -29.94
C HIS A 14 20.99 -20.57 -29.78
N GLY A 15 22.04 -21.32 -30.10
CA GLY A 15 22.23 -22.71 -29.72
C GLY A 15 23.61 -22.88 -29.09
N ASN A 16 23.72 -23.76 -28.08
CA ASN A 16 25.00 -24.14 -27.50
C ASN A 16 25.74 -25.10 -28.45
N ASP A 17 26.31 -24.56 -29.53
CA ASP A 17 27.61 -24.92 -30.10
C ASP A 17 27.89 -24.07 -31.35
N ALA A 18 29.15 -23.73 -31.59
CA ALA A 18 29.52 -22.62 -32.46
C ALA A 18 29.50 -22.95 -33.97
N THR A 19 28.50 -22.47 -34.71
CA THR A 19 28.64 -22.07 -36.12
C THR A 19 27.50 -21.17 -36.58
N TYR A 20 27.80 -20.12 -37.37
CA TYR A 20 26.82 -19.15 -37.87
C TYR A 20 26.55 -19.34 -39.37
N HIS A 21 25.28 -19.26 -39.78
CA HIS A 21 24.88 -19.10 -41.18
C HIS A 21 23.88 -17.94 -41.31
N VAL A 22 24.11 -17.07 -42.29
CA VAL A 22 23.22 -15.95 -42.64
C VAL A 22 22.51 -16.28 -43.95
N LEU A 23 21.20 -16.05 -44.00
CA LEU A 23 20.39 -16.08 -45.22
C LEU A 23 19.66 -14.75 -45.34
N ASP A 24 19.81 -14.10 -46.49
CA ASP A 24 19.38 -12.73 -46.74
C ASP A 24 18.35 -12.70 -47.88
N PHE A 25 17.23 -12.00 -47.69
CA PHE A 25 16.09 -11.99 -48.63
C PHE A 25 15.89 -10.60 -49.24
N GLY A 26 16.60 -10.31 -50.33
CA GLY A 26 16.47 -9.05 -51.06
C GLY A 26 15.27 -8.99 -52.01
N VAL A 27 14.39 -7.99 -51.83
CA VAL A 27 13.34 -7.64 -52.81
C VAL A 27 13.82 -6.48 -53.67
N ARG A 28 13.81 -6.65 -55.01
CA ARG A 28 14.18 -5.59 -55.96
C ARG A 28 13.04 -4.59 -56.16
N VAL A 29 13.33 -3.30 -55.98
CA VAL A 29 12.48 -2.20 -56.47
C VAL A 29 12.91 -1.82 -57.89
N LYS A 30 11.95 -1.74 -58.83
CA LYS A 30 12.10 -1.06 -60.12
C LYS A 30 11.30 0.25 -60.07
N GLY A 31 11.97 1.39 -60.14
CA GLY A 31 11.30 2.70 -60.18
C GLY A 31 10.96 3.16 -61.61
N ARG A 32 10.02 4.12 -61.70
CA ARG A 32 10.10 5.32 -62.56
C ARG A 32 8.99 6.33 -62.21
N ASP A 33 9.44 7.51 -61.79
CA ASP A 33 9.07 8.86 -62.24
C ASP A 33 7.62 9.37 -62.36
N ALA A 34 7.46 10.57 -61.79
CA ALA A 34 6.67 11.73 -62.25
C ALA A 34 5.25 12.02 -61.69
N ALA A 35 5.25 12.99 -60.75
CA ALA A 35 4.37 14.16 -60.66
C ALA A 35 2.82 14.03 -60.54
N GLY A 36 2.26 14.71 -59.53
CA GLY A 36 0.87 15.20 -59.57
C GLY A 36 0.07 15.03 -58.27
N SER A 37 -0.29 16.17 -57.67
CA SER A 37 -1.36 16.44 -56.67
C SER A 37 -2.42 15.37 -56.35
N LEU A 38 -2.72 15.27 -55.04
CA LEU A 38 -3.94 14.75 -54.37
C LEU A 38 -5.28 15.13 -55.07
N PRO A 39 -6.42 14.44 -54.81
CA PRO A 39 -6.71 13.62 -53.62
C PRO A 39 -7.30 12.20 -53.83
N ALA A 40 -7.46 11.51 -52.71
CA ALA A 40 -8.00 10.17 -52.44
C ALA A 40 -8.98 9.53 -53.44
N PRO A 41 -8.92 8.19 -53.54
CA PRO A 41 -10.16 7.40 -53.43
C PRO A 41 -10.08 6.18 -52.50
N ILE A 42 -11.28 5.82 -52.03
CA ILE A 42 -11.70 4.57 -51.38
C ILE A 42 -11.21 3.34 -52.17
N VAL A 43 -10.80 2.28 -51.47
CA VAL A 43 -10.62 0.94 -52.07
C VAL A 43 -11.35 -0.13 -51.25
N ASP A 44 -12.23 -0.83 -51.95
CA ASP A 44 -13.01 -2.00 -51.53
C ASP A 44 -12.10 -3.23 -51.28
N MET A 45 -12.41 -4.01 -50.24
CA MET A 45 -11.71 -5.25 -49.89
C MET A 45 -12.60 -6.45 -50.22
N SER A 46 -12.58 -6.89 -51.48
CA SER A 46 -13.23 -8.11 -51.92
C SER A 46 -12.26 -9.08 -52.62
N ALA A 47 -12.19 -10.29 -52.05
CA ALA A 47 -11.63 -11.54 -52.57
C ALA A 47 -10.14 -11.61 -52.96
N LEU A 48 -9.38 -12.44 -52.21
CA LEU A 48 -8.32 -13.27 -52.80
C LEU A 48 -8.50 -14.74 -52.41
N HIS A 49 -8.42 -15.63 -53.41
CA HIS A 49 -8.71 -17.06 -53.29
C HIS A 49 -7.50 -17.88 -52.82
N MET A 50 -7.75 -18.94 -52.05
CA MET A 50 -6.77 -20.02 -51.84
C MET A 50 -6.45 -20.77 -53.15
N ARG A 51 -5.19 -21.17 -53.32
CA ARG A 51 -4.83 -22.38 -54.07
C ARG A 51 -3.81 -23.21 -53.29
N ARG A 52 -4.17 -24.45 -53.00
CA ARG A 52 -3.24 -25.52 -52.60
C ARG A 52 -2.43 -26.00 -53.81
N LEU A 53 -1.23 -26.49 -53.58
CA LEU A 53 -0.61 -27.55 -54.39
C LEU A 53 0.15 -28.53 -53.47
N TYR A 54 0.25 -29.79 -53.93
CA TYR A 54 0.59 -30.97 -53.15
C TYR A 54 2.06 -31.43 -53.37
N GLU A 55 2.77 -31.71 -52.26
CA GLU A 55 3.37 -33.04 -51.98
C GLU A 55 4.56 -33.56 -52.87
N PRO A 56 5.17 -34.74 -52.62
CA PRO A 56 6.47 -34.82 -51.93
C PRO A 56 7.57 -35.58 -52.72
N ARG A 57 8.78 -35.77 -52.16
CA ARG A 57 9.64 -36.93 -52.49
C ARG A 57 10.80 -37.25 -51.53
N ASN A 58 11.02 -38.57 -51.42
CA ASN A 58 12.24 -39.32 -51.08
C ASN A 58 12.60 -39.59 -49.60
N VAL A 59 12.79 -40.90 -49.36
CA VAL A 59 13.15 -41.59 -48.10
C VAL A 59 14.42 -42.40 -48.36
N ALA A 60 15.29 -42.57 -47.35
CA ALA A 60 16.36 -43.58 -47.37
C ALA A 60 16.67 -44.17 -45.97
N HIS A 61 16.08 -45.35 -45.71
CA HIS A 61 16.64 -46.56 -45.07
C HIS A 61 18.14 -46.57 -44.62
N LEU A 62 18.60 -47.27 -43.55
CA LEU A 62 18.02 -48.13 -42.48
C LEU A 62 18.70 -47.71 -41.12
N ARG A 63 18.76 -48.43 -39.97
CA ARG A 63 18.38 -49.78 -39.46
C ARG A 63 18.27 -49.72 -37.90
N PRO A 64 17.42 -50.52 -37.23
CA PRO A 64 17.29 -50.45 -35.76
C PRO A 64 18.22 -51.44 -35.03
N ASP A 65 18.93 -50.98 -34.00
CA ASP A 65 19.41 -51.81 -32.88
C ASP A 65 19.86 -50.93 -31.69
N GLN A 66 19.83 -51.50 -30.48
CA GLN A 66 20.24 -50.92 -29.19
C GLN A 66 19.29 -49.90 -28.51
N MET A 67 18.21 -50.44 -27.94
CA MET A 67 17.62 -49.88 -26.72
C MET A 67 18.53 -50.15 -25.51
N ARG A 68 18.95 -49.11 -24.78
CA ARG A 68 18.75 -48.97 -23.31
C ARG A 68 19.34 -47.67 -22.76
N ASN A 69 18.60 -47.09 -21.81
CA ASN A 69 19.01 -46.07 -20.84
C ASN A 69 19.45 -44.70 -21.40
N LEU A 70 18.52 -43.73 -21.42
CA LEU A 70 18.67 -42.41 -20.77
C LEU A 70 17.30 -41.72 -20.69
N SER A 71 17.12 -40.82 -19.71
CA SER A 71 15.86 -40.14 -19.37
C SER A 71 15.43 -39.08 -20.39
N PRO A 72 14.12 -38.83 -20.59
CA PRO A 72 13.65 -37.83 -21.55
C PRO A 72 13.87 -36.39 -21.07
N LEU A 73 14.84 -35.71 -21.70
CA LEU A 73 14.89 -34.25 -21.76
C LEU A 73 13.63 -33.74 -22.50
N HIS A 74 12.89 -32.83 -21.87
CA HIS A 74 11.82 -32.08 -22.55
C HIS A 74 12.42 -30.83 -23.18
N THR A 75 12.51 -30.79 -24.51
CA THR A 75 12.81 -29.57 -25.27
C THR A 75 11.52 -28.80 -25.49
N LEU A 76 11.40 -27.61 -24.89
CA LEU A 76 10.27 -26.70 -25.09
C LEU A 76 10.59 -25.72 -26.23
N TYR A 77 9.73 -25.63 -27.23
CA TYR A 77 9.81 -24.60 -28.27
C TYR A 77 9.00 -23.37 -27.85
N HIS A 78 9.64 -22.21 -27.70
CA HIS A 78 8.94 -20.93 -27.56
C HIS A 78 8.66 -20.32 -28.93
N VAL A 79 7.38 -20.08 -29.23
CA VAL A 79 6.95 -19.19 -30.31
C VAL A 79 6.62 -17.83 -29.68
N LEU A 80 7.43 -16.81 -29.96
CA LEU A 80 7.08 -15.43 -29.63
C LEU A 80 6.10 -14.87 -30.66
N PHE A 81 4.96 -14.37 -30.19
CA PHE A 81 4.11 -13.46 -30.96
C PHE A 81 4.54 -12.02 -30.66
N CYS A 82 4.79 -11.22 -31.70
CA CYS A 82 5.01 -9.79 -31.55
C CYS A 82 3.69 -9.06 -31.29
N GLU A 83 3.69 -8.15 -30.31
CA GLU A 83 2.55 -7.28 -30.01
C GLU A 83 2.38 -6.20 -31.09
N SER A 84 1.37 -6.35 -31.97
CA SER A 84 0.78 -5.23 -32.74
C SER A 84 -0.48 -5.63 -33.55
N ALA A 85 -1.37 -6.45 -32.98
CA ALA A 85 -2.70 -6.69 -33.56
C ALA A 85 -3.70 -7.27 -32.54
N LEU A 86 -4.29 -6.43 -31.68
CA LEU A 86 -5.39 -6.83 -30.79
C LEU A 86 -6.38 -5.68 -30.53
N ALA A 87 -6.98 -5.21 -31.61
CA ALA A 87 -8.27 -4.52 -31.59
C ALA A 87 -9.20 -5.27 -32.55
N LEU A 88 -10.45 -5.46 -32.15
CA LEU A 88 -11.45 -6.36 -32.76
C LEU A 88 -11.11 -7.86 -32.65
N PHE A 89 -11.66 -8.53 -31.63
CA PHE A 89 -12.62 -9.61 -31.84
C PHE A 89 -13.49 -9.80 -30.59
N HIS A 90 -14.82 -9.80 -30.78
CA HIS A 90 -15.79 -10.06 -29.72
C HIS A 90 -15.93 -11.57 -29.44
N GLN A 91 -16.41 -11.87 -28.23
CA GLN A 91 -16.97 -13.14 -27.75
C GLN A 91 -17.09 -14.30 -28.76
N GLN A 92 -16.35 -15.38 -28.51
CA GLN A 92 -16.87 -16.75 -28.66
C GLN A 92 -16.04 -17.75 -27.84
N HIS A 93 -16.72 -18.50 -26.96
CA HIS A 93 -16.10 -19.61 -26.23
C HIS A 93 -15.91 -20.82 -27.13
N VAL A 94 -14.77 -21.51 -27.00
CA VAL A 94 -14.59 -22.88 -27.49
C VAL A 94 -14.03 -23.75 -26.36
N ARG A 95 -14.83 -24.69 -25.87
CA ARG A 95 -14.33 -25.81 -25.03
C ARG A 95 -13.63 -26.81 -25.95
N LEU A 96 -12.40 -27.20 -25.60
CA LEU A 96 -11.73 -28.37 -26.18
C LEU A 96 -12.04 -29.61 -25.32
N HIS A 97 -12.83 -30.54 -25.84
CA HIS A 97 -12.88 -31.91 -25.31
C HIS A 97 -11.82 -32.79 -25.98
N ALA A 98 -11.30 -33.75 -25.22
CA ALA A 98 -10.26 -34.66 -25.68
C ALA A 98 -10.72 -35.56 -26.84
N VAL A 99 -9.79 -35.91 -27.73
CA VAL A 99 -10.02 -36.76 -28.90
C VAL A 99 -9.33 -38.11 -28.71
N HIS A 100 -10.07 -39.21 -28.94
CA HIS A 100 -9.57 -40.44 -29.58
C HIS A 100 -10.79 -41.21 -30.16
N PRO A 101 -10.62 -42.15 -31.11
CA PRO A 101 -11.37 -42.07 -32.37
C PRO A 101 -12.22 -43.31 -32.66
N ASP A 102 -13.31 -43.14 -33.42
CA ASP A 102 -13.45 -43.71 -34.79
C ASP A 102 -14.76 -43.23 -35.45
N PRO A 103 -14.94 -43.41 -36.77
CA PRO A 103 -15.92 -42.65 -37.55
C PRO A 103 -17.23 -43.40 -37.81
N GLU A 104 -18.36 -42.69 -37.73
CA GLU A 104 -19.53 -43.01 -38.56
C GLU A 104 -20.39 -41.77 -38.82
N THR A 105 -21.23 -41.82 -39.85
CA THR A 105 -21.80 -40.62 -40.52
C THR A 105 -23.33 -40.59 -40.45
N VAL A 106 -23.89 -39.40 -40.66
CA VAL A 106 -25.30 -39.09 -41.00
C VAL A 106 -26.25 -38.85 -39.81
N GLY A 107 -26.81 -37.63 -39.77
CA GLY A 107 -27.89 -37.24 -38.86
C GLY A 107 -28.23 -35.75 -38.96
N GLN A 108 -28.93 -35.31 -40.01
CA GLN A 108 -29.47 -33.95 -40.08
C GLN A 108 -30.54 -33.74 -39.00
N LEU A 109 -30.57 -32.56 -38.37
CA LEU A 109 -31.75 -32.09 -37.63
C LEU A 109 -31.94 -30.58 -37.77
N ASN A 110 -33.16 -30.20 -38.16
CA ASN A 110 -33.53 -28.81 -38.48
C ASN A 110 -33.65 -27.95 -37.21
N ILE A 111 -33.14 -26.72 -37.28
CA ILE A 111 -33.38 -25.70 -36.25
C ILE A 111 -34.76 -25.07 -36.48
N ARG A 112 -35.66 -25.15 -35.48
CA ARG A 112 -36.79 -24.22 -35.34
C ARG A 112 -36.37 -23.07 -34.43
N SER A 113 -36.77 -21.86 -34.81
CA SER A 113 -36.59 -20.65 -34.00
C SER A 113 -37.44 -20.71 -32.72
N LEU A 114 -36.78 -20.53 -31.57
CA LEU A 114 -37.42 -20.19 -30.30
C LEU A 114 -36.95 -18.79 -29.90
N LEU A 115 -37.89 -17.90 -29.60
CA LEU A 115 -37.58 -16.59 -29.03
C LEU A 115 -37.02 -16.80 -27.62
N LEU A 116 -35.96 -16.08 -27.27
CA LEU A 116 -35.49 -15.95 -25.89
C LEU A 116 -35.90 -14.58 -25.35
N ASP A 117 -36.53 -14.63 -24.18
CA ASP A 117 -36.95 -13.48 -23.38
C ASP A 117 -35.73 -12.91 -22.62
N ASN A 118 -35.75 -11.61 -22.34
CA ASN A 118 -34.55 -10.84 -22.04
C ASN A 118 -34.36 -10.63 -20.52
N ARG A 119 -34.10 -11.71 -19.78
CA ARG A 119 -33.69 -11.70 -18.36
C ARG A 119 -32.63 -12.77 -18.09
N ASP A 120 -31.85 -12.57 -17.04
CA ASP A 120 -30.70 -13.39 -16.59
C ASP A 120 -29.41 -13.28 -17.42
N LEU A 121 -28.66 -12.19 -17.17
CA LEU A 121 -27.21 -12.16 -17.30
C LEU A 121 -26.58 -12.30 -15.91
N THR A 122 -26.69 -13.50 -15.33
CA THR A 122 -26.01 -13.86 -14.09
C THR A 122 -24.54 -14.20 -14.35
N CYS A 123 -23.65 -13.66 -13.54
CA CYS A 123 -22.22 -13.97 -13.62
C CYS A 123 -21.94 -15.36 -13.04
N LEU A 124 -22.03 -16.40 -13.88
CA LEU A 124 -21.73 -17.79 -13.51
C LEU A 124 -20.23 -18.06 -13.59
N THR A 125 -19.53 -17.88 -12.46
CA THR A 125 -18.18 -18.40 -12.26
C THR A 125 -18.23 -19.82 -11.69
N GLU A 126 -18.30 -20.83 -12.57
CA GLU A 126 -17.99 -22.21 -12.18
C GLU A 126 -16.48 -22.35 -11.86
N THR A 127 -16.11 -22.22 -10.59
CA THR A 127 -14.73 -22.44 -10.13
C THR A 127 -14.37 -23.93 -10.17
N ALA A 128 -13.76 -24.37 -11.26
CA ALA A 128 -13.12 -25.68 -11.33
C ALA A 128 -11.79 -25.66 -10.57
N ASN A 129 -11.76 -26.24 -9.37
CA ASN A 129 -10.55 -26.35 -8.54
C ASN A 129 -9.52 -27.28 -9.18
N PHE A 130 -8.49 -26.72 -9.82
CA PHE A 130 -7.28 -27.44 -10.20
C PHE A 130 -6.16 -27.16 -9.18
N THR A 131 -5.81 -28.16 -8.38
CA THR A 131 -4.65 -28.09 -7.48
C THR A 131 -3.35 -28.14 -8.28
N VAL A 132 -2.88 -26.98 -8.75
CA VAL A 132 -1.53 -26.86 -9.30
C VAL A 132 -0.54 -26.81 -8.13
N THR A 133 0.16 -27.91 -7.87
CA THR A 133 1.32 -27.90 -6.96
C THR A 133 2.47 -27.15 -7.63
N VAL A 134 2.46 -25.82 -7.54
CA VAL A 134 3.60 -25.00 -7.91
C VAL A 134 4.72 -25.28 -6.93
N LYS A 135 5.66 -26.15 -7.30
CA LYS A 135 7.01 -26.06 -6.74
C LYS A 135 7.57 -24.72 -7.19
N VAL A 136 7.51 -23.73 -6.29
CA VAL A 136 8.17 -22.44 -6.48
C VAL A 136 9.65 -22.73 -6.71
N THR A 137 10.04 -22.71 -7.98
CA THR A 137 11.44 -22.82 -8.35
C THR A 137 12.07 -21.53 -7.87
N ARG A 138 13.16 -21.63 -7.10
CA ARG A 138 13.88 -20.46 -6.56
C ARG A 138 13.93 -19.38 -7.62
N GLY A 139 13.47 -18.16 -7.29
CA GLY A 139 13.75 -16.97 -8.08
C GLY A 139 15.26 -16.78 -8.12
N ALA A 140 15.90 -17.37 -9.13
CA ALA A 140 17.32 -17.29 -9.31
C ALA A 140 17.63 -15.86 -9.73
N GLN A 141 18.12 -15.07 -8.78
CA GLN A 141 18.54 -13.69 -9.00
C GLN A 141 19.84 -13.66 -9.81
N GLN A 142 19.78 -14.13 -11.07
CA GLN A 142 20.80 -13.89 -12.08
C GLN A 142 20.66 -12.46 -12.60
N THR A 143 20.99 -11.49 -11.74
CA THR A 143 21.64 -10.29 -12.25
C THR A 143 22.98 -10.74 -12.83
N SER A 144 23.19 -10.57 -14.14
CA SER A 144 24.47 -10.85 -14.81
C SER A 144 25.57 -9.83 -14.44
N ALA A 145 25.46 -9.21 -13.27
CA ALA A 145 26.47 -8.32 -12.73
C ALA A 145 27.66 -9.16 -12.26
N PRO A 146 28.90 -8.84 -12.67
CA PRO A 146 30.08 -9.59 -12.23
C PRO A 146 30.24 -9.46 -10.72
N VAL A 147 30.18 -10.59 -10.02
CA VAL A 147 30.53 -10.67 -8.60
C VAL A 147 32.00 -10.29 -8.46
N PHE A 148 32.30 -9.36 -7.56
CA PHE A 148 33.69 -9.07 -7.23
C PHE A 148 34.29 -10.23 -6.43
N GLU A 149 35.31 -10.89 -6.97
CA GLU A 149 36.06 -11.87 -6.20
C GLU A 149 36.71 -11.18 -4.99
N PRO A 150 36.43 -11.61 -3.74
CA PRO A 150 36.90 -10.91 -2.54
C PRO A 150 38.42 -10.79 -2.41
N THR A 151 39.15 -11.58 -3.19
CA THR A 151 40.61 -11.75 -3.18
C THR A 151 41.34 -10.97 -4.27
N GLU A 152 40.62 -10.32 -5.20
CA GLU A 152 41.24 -9.51 -6.25
C GLU A 152 41.74 -8.19 -5.65
N VAL A 153 43.06 -8.03 -5.51
CA VAL A 153 43.71 -6.81 -4.99
C VAL A 153 44.10 -5.91 -6.16
N VAL A 154 43.67 -4.65 -6.13
CA VAL A 154 43.90 -3.68 -7.21
C VAL A 154 44.99 -2.68 -6.80
N SER A 155 45.84 -2.28 -7.74
CA SER A 155 46.82 -1.20 -7.53
C SER A 155 46.12 0.14 -7.37
N ALA A 156 45.95 0.59 -6.12
CA ALA A 156 45.42 1.90 -5.79
C ALA A 156 46.53 2.95 -5.61
N ILE A 157 46.22 4.21 -5.88
CA ILE A 157 47.10 5.35 -5.60
C ILE A 157 46.70 5.94 -4.26
N THR A 158 47.59 5.88 -3.27
CA THR A 158 47.40 6.53 -1.97
C THR A 158 48.11 7.88 -1.95
N THR A 159 47.36 8.95 -1.73
CA THR A 159 47.89 10.32 -1.59
C THR A 159 47.48 10.92 -0.25
N ALA A 160 48.43 11.58 0.42
CA ALA A 160 48.12 12.44 1.55
C ALA A 160 47.82 13.87 1.05
N ASP A 161 46.66 14.38 1.41
CA ASP A 161 46.22 15.76 1.22
C ASP A 161 46.04 16.40 2.63
N PRO A 162 46.16 17.73 2.80
CA PRO A 162 45.83 18.40 4.08
C PRO A 162 44.51 17.95 4.73
N SER A 163 43.50 17.58 3.93
CA SER A 163 42.18 17.12 4.37
C SER A 163 42.10 15.63 4.77
N GLY A 164 43.06 14.79 4.37
CA GLY A 164 42.93 13.35 4.57
C GLY A 164 43.95 12.46 3.85
N THR A 165 43.91 11.18 4.19
CA THR A 165 44.54 10.13 3.36
C THR A 165 43.51 9.65 2.35
N VAL A 166 43.77 9.91 1.07
CA VAL A 166 42.89 9.53 -0.05
C VAL A 166 43.44 8.27 -0.72
N VAL A 167 42.59 7.25 -0.87
CA VAL A 167 42.84 6.10 -1.75
C VAL A 167 42.05 6.30 -3.02
N ILE A 168 42.75 6.44 -4.15
CA ILE A 168 42.18 6.58 -5.48
C ILE A 168 42.29 5.22 -6.19
N LEU A 169 41.15 4.70 -6.64
CA LEU A 169 41.05 3.43 -7.35
C LEU A 169 40.90 3.67 -8.86
N PRO A 170 41.49 2.81 -9.71
CA PRO A 170 41.26 2.89 -11.14
C PRO A 170 39.82 2.47 -11.46
N SER A 171 39.16 3.20 -12.35
CA SER A 171 37.86 2.79 -12.90
C SER A 171 38.02 1.51 -13.71
N LEU A 172 37.13 0.55 -13.48
CA LEU A 172 37.16 -0.76 -14.13
C LEU A 172 36.50 -0.66 -15.51
N THR A 173 37.16 -1.23 -16.52
CA THR A 173 36.71 -1.14 -17.93
C THR A 173 35.98 -2.39 -18.41
N ASP A 174 36.10 -3.48 -17.65
CA ASP A 174 35.52 -4.80 -17.85
C ASP A 174 34.27 -5.06 -16.99
N LYS A 175 34.06 -4.27 -15.93
CA LYS A 175 32.93 -4.39 -14.98
C LYS A 175 32.09 -3.12 -14.96
N VAL A 176 30.77 -3.27 -14.93
CA VAL A 176 29.82 -2.15 -14.91
C VAL A 176 29.33 -1.90 -13.47
N PRO A 177 29.43 -0.66 -12.94
CA PRO A 177 28.77 -0.24 -11.70
C PRO A 177 27.28 -0.62 -11.64
N GLN A 178 26.82 -1.20 -10.52
CA GLN A 178 25.41 -1.56 -10.33
C GLN A 178 24.51 -0.35 -10.06
N THR A 179 24.33 0.51 -11.08
CA THR A 179 23.49 1.72 -11.02
C THR A 179 22.02 1.49 -11.37
N SER A 180 21.69 0.28 -11.84
CA SER A 180 20.34 -0.20 -12.15
C SER A 180 19.90 -1.31 -11.19
N GLY A 181 18.60 -1.35 -10.88
CA GLY A 181 17.97 -2.37 -10.04
C GLY A 181 16.86 -3.15 -10.75
N PHE A 182 16.27 -4.09 -10.03
CA PHE A 182 15.07 -4.82 -10.45
C PHE A 182 13.83 -3.91 -10.37
N ILE A 183 12.88 -4.10 -11.29
CA ILE A 183 11.62 -3.35 -11.36
C ILE A 183 10.45 -4.31 -11.16
N PRO A 184 9.82 -4.37 -9.96
CA PRO A 184 8.57 -5.11 -9.75
C PRO A 184 7.37 -4.39 -10.38
N SER A 185 7.33 -4.34 -11.72
CA SER A 185 6.28 -3.68 -12.50
C SER A 185 4.95 -4.44 -12.51
N SER A 186 4.93 -5.71 -12.14
CA SER A 186 3.69 -6.46 -11.91
C SER A 186 3.07 -6.09 -10.57
N LEU A 187 1.74 -6.04 -10.50
CA LEU A 187 1.02 -6.00 -9.24
C LEU A 187 1.08 -7.38 -8.57
N GLU A 188 1.55 -7.45 -7.33
CA GLU A 188 1.50 -8.66 -6.52
C GLU A 188 0.09 -8.80 -5.93
N THR A 189 -0.58 -9.92 -6.20
CA THR A 189 -1.98 -10.17 -5.78
C THR A 189 -2.11 -11.30 -4.77
N SER A 190 -1.01 -11.93 -4.35
CA SER A 190 -1.03 -12.95 -3.29
C SER A 190 -1.58 -12.37 -1.99
N GLY A 191 -2.55 -13.04 -1.37
CA GLY A 191 -3.22 -12.56 -0.15
C GLY A 191 -4.11 -11.33 -0.34
N LYS A 192 -4.33 -10.86 -1.57
CA LYS A 192 -5.20 -9.72 -1.91
C LYS A 192 -6.45 -10.23 -2.62
N ALA A 193 -7.61 -9.65 -2.32
CA ALA A 193 -8.83 -10.00 -3.03
C ALA A 193 -8.87 -9.32 -4.41
N THR A 194 -9.06 -10.12 -5.46
CA THR A 194 -9.24 -9.64 -6.83
C THR A 194 -10.72 -9.47 -7.23
N SER A 195 -11.64 -9.67 -6.28
CA SER A 195 -13.07 -9.43 -6.43
C SER A 195 -13.41 -7.96 -6.19
N CYS A 196 -14.32 -7.41 -7.02
CA CYS A 196 -14.82 -6.04 -6.86
C CYS A 196 -15.39 -5.81 -5.44
N PRO A 197 -14.97 -4.75 -4.71
CA PRO A 197 -15.38 -4.47 -3.33
C PRO A 197 -16.79 -3.87 -3.20
N LEU A 198 -17.60 -3.95 -4.26
CA LEU A 198 -19.01 -3.54 -4.24
C LEU A 198 -19.90 -4.72 -3.87
N MET A 199 -20.94 -4.45 -3.10
CA MET A 199 -22.05 -5.38 -2.92
C MET A 199 -22.96 -5.28 -4.15
N SER A 200 -22.66 -6.07 -5.17
CA SER A 200 -23.24 -5.98 -6.52
C SER A 200 -24.67 -6.55 -6.68
N ASN A 201 -25.22 -7.17 -5.64
CA ASN A 201 -26.62 -7.58 -5.63
C ASN A 201 -27.53 -6.35 -5.59
N SER A 202 -28.49 -6.26 -6.51
CA SER A 202 -29.49 -5.18 -6.54
C SER A 202 -30.19 -5.07 -5.19
N ILE A 203 -30.32 -3.83 -4.68
CA ILE A 203 -31.00 -3.57 -3.41
C ILE A 203 -32.41 -4.19 -3.43
N PRO A 204 -32.73 -5.15 -2.56
CA PRO A 204 -33.99 -5.88 -2.64
C PRO A 204 -35.16 -4.98 -2.26
N VAL A 205 -36.18 -4.92 -3.12
CA VAL A 205 -37.45 -4.26 -2.80
C VAL A 205 -38.19 -5.11 -1.77
N PRO A 206 -38.55 -4.58 -0.59
CA PRO A 206 -39.28 -5.34 0.41
C PRO A 206 -40.69 -5.68 -0.08
N THR A 207 -41.17 -6.88 0.23
CA THR A 207 -42.54 -7.32 -0.12
C THR A 207 -43.62 -6.64 0.73
N THR A 208 -43.25 -6.14 1.91
CA THR A 208 -44.11 -5.43 2.87
C THR A 208 -43.30 -4.37 3.62
N LEU A 209 -43.92 -3.24 3.93
CA LEU A 209 -43.31 -2.23 4.81
C LEU A 209 -43.31 -2.69 6.27
N ILE A 210 -42.36 -2.20 7.05
CA ILE A 210 -42.28 -2.39 8.49
C ILE A 210 -43.26 -1.46 9.21
N ASP A 211 -44.00 -1.98 10.20
CA ASP A 211 -44.84 -1.15 11.05
C ASP A 211 -43.99 -0.22 11.94
N SER A 212 -44.41 1.03 12.07
CA SER A 212 -43.81 1.98 13.01
C SER A 212 -44.09 1.54 14.46
N THR A 213 -43.07 1.60 15.31
CA THR A 213 -43.17 1.21 16.72
C THR A 213 -42.96 2.41 17.63
N SER A 214 -43.59 2.43 18.80
CA SER A 214 -43.37 3.49 19.78
C SER A 214 -41.89 3.52 20.19
N PRO A 215 -41.22 4.69 20.17
CA PRO A 215 -39.84 4.82 20.64
C PRO A 215 -39.71 4.28 22.06
N VAL A 216 -38.75 3.38 22.28
CA VAL A 216 -38.49 2.75 23.59
C VAL A 216 -37.69 3.69 24.49
N THR A 217 -36.92 4.59 23.89
CA THR A 217 -36.05 5.56 24.56
C THR A 217 -36.38 6.99 24.12
N THR A 218 -36.87 7.82 25.04
CA THR A 218 -36.92 9.28 24.90
C THR A 218 -35.61 9.94 25.36
N VAL A 219 -34.48 9.24 25.18
CA VAL A 219 -33.19 9.66 25.71
C VAL A 219 -32.62 10.73 24.78
N ALA A 220 -32.23 11.87 25.35
CA ALA A 220 -31.56 12.92 24.59
C ALA A 220 -30.25 12.36 23.98
N PRO A 221 -29.83 12.81 22.78
CA PRO A 221 -28.56 12.42 22.20
C PRO A 221 -27.42 12.55 23.22
N ILE A 222 -26.52 11.57 23.25
CA ILE A 222 -25.35 11.63 24.15
C ILE A 222 -24.58 12.91 23.80
N PRO A 223 -24.31 13.81 24.76
CA PRO A 223 -23.47 14.97 24.49
C PRO A 223 -22.09 14.50 24.06
N SER A 224 -21.48 15.20 23.10
CA SER A 224 -20.11 14.91 22.63
C SER A 224 -19.17 14.67 23.80
N ALA A 225 -18.31 13.65 23.70
CA ALA A 225 -17.46 13.25 24.80
C ALA A 225 -16.59 14.43 25.28
N PRO A 226 -16.36 14.57 26.60
CA PRO A 226 -15.70 15.75 27.16
C PRO A 226 -14.27 15.87 26.63
N MET A 227 -13.86 17.11 26.30
CA MET A 227 -12.48 17.38 25.88
C MET A 227 -11.51 16.95 26.99
N PRO A 228 -10.56 16.05 26.72
CA PRO A 228 -9.62 15.55 27.72
C PRO A 228 -8.61 16.64 28.07
N SER A 229 -8.12 16.61 29.31
CA SER A 229 -6.97 17.41 29.73
C SER A 229 -5.70 16.55 29.72
N GLY A 230 -4.58 17.15 29.32
CA GLY A 230 -3.28 16.47 29.28
C GLY A 230 -2.99 15.76 27.95
N ASP A 231 -2.21 14.68 28.03
CA ASP A 231 -1.73 13.94 26.87
C ASP A 231 -2.77 12.92 26.40
N ILE A 232 -3.27 13.11 25.17
CA ILE A 232 -4.30 12.24 24.59
C ILE A 232 -3.78 10.84 24.25
N PHE A 233 -2.48 10.54 24.39
CA PHE A 233 -1.90 9.22 24.17
C PHE A 233 -1.58 8.45 25.47
N ALA A 234 -1.68 9.09 26.64
CA ALA A 234 -1.17 8.53 27.88
C ALA A 234 -1.93 7.28 28.37
N GLU A 235 -3.25 7.21 28.12
CA GLU A 235 -4.13 6.13 28.62
C GLU A 235 -4.64 5.19 27.51
N PRO A 236 -4.75 3.88 27.81
CA PRO A 236 -5.32 2.89 26.90
C PRO A 236 -6.85 3.04 26.82
N ILE A 237 -7.45 2.54 25.75
CA ILE A 237 -8.91 2.46 25.60
C ILE A 237 -9.50 1.50 26.64
N ALA A 238 -8.85 0.34 26.86
CA ALA A 238 -9.09 -0.56 27.97
C ALA A 238 -7.87 -1.49 28.17
N THR A 239 -7.76 -2.11 29.34
CA THR A 239 -6.73 -3.12 29.67
C THR A 239 -7.30 -4.50 29.96
N VAL A 240 -8.62 -4.68 29.84
CA VAL A 240 -9.31 -5.96 30.04
C VAL A 240 -8.97 -6.95 28.92
N ALA A 241 -9.06 -8.25 29.20
CA ALA A 241 -8.98 -9.27 28.17
C ALA A 241 -10.06 -9.05 27.08
N PRO A 242 -9.83 -9.48 25.83
CA PRO A 242 -10.90 -9.62 24.84
C PRO A 242 -12.08 -10.42 25.42
N PRO A 243 -13.34 -10.11 25.04
CA PRO A 243 -14.51 -10.79 25.57
C PRO A 243 -14.44 -12.31 25.42
N GLY A 244 -14.92 -13.06 26.41
CA GLY A 244 -14.90 -14.53 26.39
C GLY A 244 -15.74 -15.18 25.27
N SER A 245 -16.53 -14.40 24.52
CA SER A 245 -17.18 -14.82 23.27
C SER A 245 -16.21 -14.91 22.09
N ILE A 246 -15.06 -14.25 22.16
CA ILE A 246 -13.96 -14.33 21.19
C ILE A 246 -12.95 -15.36 21.73
N PRO A 247 -12.93 -16.60 21.21
CA PRO A 247 -12.03 -17.63 21.72
C PRO A 247 -10.57 -17.31 21.39
N VAL A 248 -9.66 -17.71 22.29
CA VAL A 248 -8.22 -17.50 22.14
C VAL A 248 -7.58 -18.62 21.31
N ARG A 249 -6.69 -18.24 20.40
CA ARG A 249 -5.72 -19.11 19.72
C ARG A 249 -4.29 -18.69 20.08
N ASN A 250 -3.35 -19.63 19.95
CA ASN A 250 -1.92 -19.42 20.21
C ASN A 250 -1.05 -19.75 18.99
N ASP A 251 -1.70 -19.96 17.84
CA ASP A 251 -1.11 -20.38 16.58
C ASP A 251 -1.59 -19.45 15.47
N HIS A 252 -0.67 -19.09 14.58
CA HIS A 252 -0.92 -18.26 13.40
C HIS A 252 -0.22 -18.88 12.18
N PRO A 253 -0.81 -18.85 10.97
CA PRO A 253 -0.21 -19.48 9.78
C PRO A 253 1.15 -18.90 9.38
N VAL A 254 1.33 -17.57 9.51
CA VAL A 254 2.60 -16.90 9.21
C VAL A 254 3.58 -17.04 10.38
N PRO A 255 4.79 -17.59 10.16
CA PRO A 255 5.80 -17.81 11.20
C PRO A 255 6.50 -16.52 11.63
N ARG A 256 6.78 -16.41 12.93
CA ARG A 256 7.54 -15.32 13.56
C ARG A 256 9.06 -15.49 13.38
N LYS A 257 9.56 -15.42 12.14
CA LYS A 257 10.98 -15.73 11.83
C LYS A 257 11.93 -14.72 12.49
N GLY A 258 12.89 -15.23 13.26
CA GLY A 258 13.93 -14.41 13.89
C GLY A 258 13.47 -13.49 15.03
N ILE A 259 12.18 -13.42 15.34
CA ILE A 259 11.63 -12.56 16.38
C ILE A 259 11.97 -13.09 17.77
N THR A 260 12.55 -12.24 18.62
CA THR A 260 12.77 -12.52 20.06
C THR A 260 11.91 -11.68 21.00
N SER A 261 11.26 -10.62 20.48
CA SER A 261 10.25 -9.85 21.22
C SER A 261 9.02 -10.69 21.59
N SER A 262 8.41 -10.41 22.74
CA SER A 262 7.13 -10.99 23.16
C SER A 262 5.95 -10.33 22.45
N SER A 263 4.85 -11.09 22.34
CA SER A 263 3.52 -10.57 21.97
C SER A 263 3.03 -9.51 22.99
N PRO A 264 2.24 -8.49 22.58
CA PRO A 264 1.74 -8.22 21.22
C PRO A 264 2.81 -7.70 20.26
N LEU A 265 2.76 -8.17 19.01
CA LEU A 265 3.71 -7.87 17.93
C LEU A 265 3.06 -7.02 16.82
N GLN A 266 3.88 -6.18 16.21
CA GLN A 266 3.48 -5.34 15.08
C GLN A 266 3.39 -6.15 13.77
N THR A 267 2.46 -5.74 12.91
CA THR A 267 2.02 -6.50 11.72
C THR A 267 2.07 -5.63 10.46
N ASN A 268 1.55 -4.40 10.54
CA ASN A 268 1.44 -3.46 9.42
C ASN A 268 2.52 -2.35 9.45
N LYS A 269 3.77 -2.68 9.86
CA LYS A 269 4.89 -1.70 9.96
C LYS A 269 6.06 -1.97 8.99
N PHE A 270 6.79 -0.91 8.66
CA PHE A 270 7.81 -0.86 7.59
C PHE A 270 8.88 -1.97 7.65
N TYR A 271 9.34 -2.35 8.85
CA TYR A 271 10.38 -3.37 9.06
C TYR A 271 9.92 -4.83 8.88
N SER A 272 8.63 -5.08 8.63
CA SER A 272 8.06 -6.44 8.65
C SER A 272 8.72 -7.43 7.68
N ASN A 273 9.28 -6.95 6.55
CA ASN A 273 10.03 -7.79 5.63
C ASN A 273 11.22 -8.52 6.28
N PHE A 274 11.78 -8.03 7.40
CA PHE A 274 12.85 -8.71 8.14
C PHE A 274 12.39 -9.95 8.94
N PHE A 275 11.10 -10.22 9.06
CA PHE A 275 10.56 -11.47 9.64
C PHE A 275 9.60 -12.24 8.71
N LEU A 276 9.35 -11.72 7.50
CA LEU A 276 8.46 -12.31 6.50
C LEU A 276 9.23 -12.92 5.33
N GLY A 277 8.56 -13.75 4.52
CA GLY A 277 9.12 -14.31 3.29
C GLY A 277 10.44 -15.04 3.50
N ASP A 278 11.46 -14.69 2.73
CA ASP A 278 12.85 -15.17 2.89
C ASP A 278 13.77 -14.15 3.60
N GLN A 279 13.21 -13.10 4.20
CA GLN A 279 13.89 -11.99 4.86
C GLN A 279 14.80 -11.13 3.95
N THR A 280 14.67 -11.24 2.62
CA THR A 280 15.49 -10.47 1.65
C THR A 280 14.76 -9.32 0.93
N ALA A 281 13.46 -9.19 1.13
CA ALA A 281 12.71 -8.04 0.60
C ALA A 281 13.12 -6.74 1.32
N PRO A 282 13.19 -5.59 0.63
CA PRO A 282 13.58 -4.32 1.22
C PRO A 282 12.57 -3.78 2.23
N THR A 283 13.09 -3.14 3.26
CA THR A 283 12.38 -2.28 4.20
C THR A 283 12.70 -0.82 3.87
N TYR A 284 11.69 0.05 3.88
CA TYR A 284 11.85 1.45 3.51
C TYR A 284 11.78 2.34 4.75
N THR A 285 12.94 2.79 5.25
CA THR A 285 12.98 3.69 6.42
C THR A 285 12.74 5.14 6.04
N TYR A 286 12.81 5.48 4.75
CA TYR A 286 12.68 6.83 4.18
C TYR A 286 13.78 7.81 4.68
N PRO A 287 14.65 8.33 3.80
CA PRO A 287 14.67 8.22 2.34
C PRO A 287 15.32 6.93 1.81
N TYR A 288 15.83 6.06 2.69
CA TYR A 288 16.57 4.86 2.30
C TYR A 288 15.68 3.62 2.15
N GLY A 289 16.08 2.73 1.24
CA GLY A 289 15.66 1.33 1.21
C GLY A 289 16.82 0.44 1.67
N ILE A 290 16.56 -0.47 2.61
CA ILE A 290 17.55 -1.38 3.19
C ILE A 290 17.07 -2.83 3.12
N ALA A 291 17.97 -3.79 2.91
CA ALA A 291 17.64 -5.22 2.85
C ALA A 291 18.80 -6.09 3.32
N TRP A 292 18.52 -7.27 3.85
CA TRP A 292 19.57 -8.28 4.07
C TRP A 292 20.09 -8.79 2.72
N GLY A 293 21.40 -8.69 2.50
CA GLY A 293 22.01 -9.03 1.22
C GLY A 293 21.99 -10.53 0.89
N ALA A 294 21.97 -11.41 1.89
CA ALA A 294 21.89 -12.87 1.74
C ALA A 294 22.85 -13.50 0.70
N GLY A 295 24.02 -12.87 0.46
CA GLY A 295 25.00 -13.29 -0.56
C GLY A 295 24.59 -12.97 -2.00
N ARG A 296 23.51 -12.20 -2.21
CA ARG A 296 22.96 -11.83 -3.53
C ARG A 296 23.46 -10.45 -3.99
N GLY A 297 23.22 -10.13 -5.26
CA GLY A 297 23.58 -8.86 -5.88
C GLY A 297 25.08 -8.69 -6.14
N ALA A 298 25.47 -7.56 -6.73
CA ALA A 298 26.83 -7.32 -7.22
C ALA A 298 27.91 -7.34 -6.13
N ALA A 299 27.57 -6.94 -4.90
CA ALA A 299 28.48 -6.96 -3.76
C ALA A 299 28.56 -8.34 -3.08
N ALA A 300 27.74 -9.32 -3.46
CA ALA A 300 27.68 -10.70 -2.94
C ALA A 300 27.90 -10.78 -1.41
N SER A 301 27.15 -9.98 -0.65
CA SER A 301 27.38 -9.77 0.77
C SER A 301 26.24 -10.32 1.62
N PHE A 302 26.56 -10.81 2.82
CA PHE A 302 25.60 -11.23 3.84
C PHE A 302 25.26 -10.10 4.83
N GLY A 303 25.77 -8.89 4.61
CA GLY A 303 25.48 -7.70 5.41
C GLY A 303 24.14 -7.01 5.10
N MET A 304 23.95 -5.84 5.69
CA MET A 304 22.82 -4.95 5.42
C MET A 304 23.15 -4.08 4.20
N THR A 305 22.38 -4.26 3.13
CA THR A 305 22.47 -3.47 1.91
C THR A 305 21.68 -2.16 2.07
N ILE A 306 22.17 -1.09 1.44
CA ILE A 306 21.66 0.27 1.57
C ILE A 306 21.54 0.88 0.17
N SER A 307 20.38 1.45 -0.12
CA SER A 307 20.05 2.13 -1.37
C SER A 307 19.38 3.49 -1.11
N HIS A 308 19.60 4.42 -2.03
CA HIS A 308 18.83 5.65 -2.17
C HIS A 308 18.57 5.88 -3.66
N ILE A 309 17.31 6.05 -4.05
CA ILE A 309 16.91 6.21 -5.45
C ILE A 309 16.69 7.68 -5.78
N GLU A 310 17.37 8.16 -6.81
CA GLU A 310 17.22 9.51 -7.33
C GLU A 310 16.02 9.64 -8.28
N ALA A 311 15.51 10.86 -8.45
CA ALA A 311 14.39 11.15 -9.35
C ALA A 311 14.61 10.69 -10.81
N ASN A 312 15.87 10.67 -11.27
CA ASN A 312 16.26 10.22 -12.62
C ASN A 312 16.48 8.69 -12.74
N GLN A 313 16.49 7.95 -11.64
CA GLN A 313 16.54 6.47 -11.62
C GLN A 313 15.14 5.83 -11.56
N ARG A 314 14.11 6.62 -11.23
CA ARG A 314 12.71 6.20 -11.19
C ARG A 314 12.23 5.81 -12.60
N VAL A 315 11.52 4.69 -12.68
CA VAL A 315 10.91 4.20 -13.91
C VAL A 315 9.42 4.57 -13.93
N PHE A 316 8.93 5.06 -15.06
CA PHE A 316 7.52 5.35 -15.28
C PHE A 316 6.90 4.28 -16.17
N GLY A 317 5.64 3.91 -15.87
CA GLY A 317 4.84 3.04 -16.72
C GLY A 317 4.33 3.75 -17.98
N PRO A 318 3.64 3.01 -18.88
CA PRO A 318 3.07 3.57 -20.11
C PRO A 318 2.17 4.78 -19.84
N THR A 319 2.18 5.76 -20.75
CA THR A 319 1.30 6.92 -20.69
C THR A 319 -0.15 6.53 -20.98
N LYS A 320 -1.06 6.84 -20.06
CA LYS A 320 -2.51 6.65 -20.19
C LYS A 320 -3.14 7.74 -21.07
N SER A 321 -4.42 7.58 -21.41
CA SER A 321 -5.22 8.57 -22.15
C SER A 321 -5.33 9.93 -21.46
N SER A 322 -5.10 10.02 -20.14
CA SER A 322 -4.99 11.26 -19.37
C SER A 322 -3.68 12.04 -19.61
N GLY A 323 -2.72 11.47 -20.34
CA GLY A 323 -1.36 12.01 -20.50
C GLY A 323 -0.43 11.72 -19.31
N ALA A 324 -0.92 11.08 -18.24
CA ALA A 324 -0.12 10.67 -17.10
C ALA A 324 0.39 9.22 -17.23
N ALA A 325 1.53 8.91 -16.60
CA ALA A 325 2.08 7.56 -16.52
C ALA A 325 1.18 6.63 -15.69
N ALA A 326 1.06 5.36 -16.09
CA ALA A 326 0.22 4.40 -15.39
C ALA A 326 0.71 4.07 -13.97
N TYR A 327 2.03 4.05 -13.77
CA TYR A 327 2.68 3.90 -12.48
C TYR A 327 3.99 4.69 -12.45
N PHE A 328 4.57 4.86 -11.28
CA PHE A 328 6.00 5.08 -11.15
C PHE A 328 6.59 4.20 -10.05
N ILE A 329 7.82 3.73 -10.27
CA ILE A 329 8.46 2.71 -9.44
C ILE A 329 9.95 2.99 -9.29
N ASN A 330 10.48 2.70 -8.11
CA ASN A 330 11.89 2.91 -7.78
C ASN A 330 12.66 1.57 -7.87
N PRO A 331 13.85 1.51 -8.51
CA PRO A 331 14.56 0.25 -8.70
C PRO A 331 15.05 -0.38 -7.40
N VAL A 332 14.82 -1.69 -7.26
CA VAL A 332 15.14 -2.47 -6.06
C VAL A 332 16.46 -3.22 -6.21
N GLY A 333 17.21 -3.35 -5.11
CA GLY A 333 18.40 -4.20 -5.05
C GLY A 333 19.71 -3.55 -5.52
N ILE A 334 19.73 -2.24 -5.77
CA ILE A 334 20.97 -1.46 -5.95
C ILE A 334 21.74 -1.45 -4.63
N GLN A 335 22.95 -2.00 -4.61
CA GLN A 335 23.77 -2.09 -3.40
C GLN A 335 24.74 -0.88 -3.32
N SER A 336 24.22 0.34 -3.18
CA SER A 336 25.02 1.57 -3.14
C SER A 336 26.10 1.51 -2.06
N MET A 337 25.71 1.14 -0.85
CA MET A 337 26.61 0.82 0.26
C MET A 337 26.10 -0.45 0.96
N VAL A 338 27.00 -1.20 1.58
CA VAL A 338 26.67 -2.39 2.38
C VAL A 338 27.52 -2.37 3.64
N ILE A 339 26.88 -2.53 4.80
CA ILE A 339 27.55 -2.69 6.09
C ILE A 339 27.45 -4.16 6.50
N SER A 340 28.59 -4.81 6.69
CA SER A 340 28.73 -6.25 6.96
C SER A 340 29.83 -6.49 8.00
N ALA A 341 29.97 -7.72 8.47
CA ALA A 341 31.12 -8.16 9.26
C ALA A 341 31.81 -9.35 8.58
N GLN A 342 33.09 -9.60 8.89
CA GLN A 342 33.88 -10.71 8.34
C GLN A 342 33.32 -12.08 8.75
N GLU A 343 32.62 -12.12 9.88
CA GLU A 343 32.00 -13.28 10.50
C GLU A 343 30.67 -13.69 9.83
N LEU A 344 30.17 -12.89 8.87
CA LEU A 344 28.94 -13.20 8.13
C LEU A 344 29.24 -13.98 6.83
N GLY A 345 28.38 -14.94 6.52
CA GLY A 345 28.55 -15.94 5.47
C GLY A 345 27.24 -16.67 5.13
N SER A 346 27.32 -17.80 4.43
CA SER A 346 26.14 -18.57 3.98
C SER A 346 25.15 -18.94 5.07
N ASP A 347 25.63 -19.12 6.29
CA ASP A 347 24.84 -19.58 7.45
C ASP A 347 24.21 -18.41 8.22
N THR A 348 24.40 -17.17 7.76
CA THR A 348 23.92 -15.96 8.44
C THR A 348 22.43 -15.98 8.65
N ALA A 349 22.02 -15.69 9.89
CA ALA A 349 20.63 -15.63 10.31
C ALA A 349 20.24 -14.19 10.66
N VAL A 350 19.05 -13.79 10.20
CA VAL A 350 18.43 -12.51 10.55
C VAL A 350 17.57 -12.70 11.79
N GLY A 351 17.87 -11.94 12.85
CA GLY A 351 17.03 -11.80 14.04
C GLY A 351 16.42 -10.40 14.13
N ILE A 352 15.38 -10.24 14.95
CA ILE A 352 14.76 -8.94 15.21
C ILE A 352 14.22 -8.85 16.65
N ASP A 353 14.49 -7.74 17.30
CA ASP A 353 13.97 -7.41 18.63
C ASP A 353 13.51 -5.95 18.74
N SER A 354 13.14 -5.52 19.95
CA SER A 354 12.74 -4.13 20.25
C SER A 354 11.61 -3.60 19.35
N ILE A 355 10.69 -4.48 18.95
CA ILE A 355 9.60 -4.20 18.01
C ILE A 355 8.58 -3.24 18.66
N THR A 356 8.44 -2.04 18.09
CA THR A 356 7.46 -1.00 18.48
C THR A 356 6.74 -0.45 17.25
N ALA A 357 5.70 0.38 17.43
CA ALA A 357 5.01 1.03 16.31
C ALA A 357 5.94 1.89 15.42
N PHE A 358 7.09 2.33 15.95
CA PHE A 358 8.00 3.30 15.33
C PHE A 358 9.40 2.74 15.01
N SER A 359 9.76 1.59 15.58
CA SER A 359 11.11 1.05 15.50
C SER A 359 11.20 -0.47 15.66
N ALA A 360 12.33 -1.02 15.24
CA ALA A 360 12.79 -2.35 15.58
C ALA A 360 14.32 -2.43 15.43
N THR A 361 14.96 -3.37 16.10
CA THR A 361 16.41 -3.64 15.93
C THR A 361 16.60 -4.91 15.12
N ILE A 362 17.30 -4.83 13.98
CA ILE A 362 17.63 -6.00 13.16
C ILE A 362 19.02 -6.51 13.54
N HIS A 363 19.18 -7.82 13.65
CA HIS A 363 20.45 -8.47 13.98
C HIS A 363 20.92 -9.35 12.83
N LEU A 364 22.19 -9.20 12.42
CA LEU A 364 22.85 -10.16 11.55
C LEU A 364 23.78 -11.02 12.39
N LYS A 365 23.45 -12.31 12.48
CA LYS A 365 24.20 -13.31 13.26
C LYS A 365 24.97 -14.24 12.34
N PRO A 366 26.23 -14.62 12.64
CA PRO A 366 26.99 -15.61 11.86
C PRO A 366 26.25 -16.93 11.61
N ASN A 367 25.44 -17.35 12.59
CA ASN A 367 24.46 -18.43 12.49
C ASN A 367 23.33 -18.19 13.51
N ALA A 368 22.25 -18.97 13.44
CA ALA A 368 21.05 -18.77 14.27
C ALA A 368 21.31 -18.79 15.80
N GLN A 369 22.31 -19.55 16.26
CA GLN A 369 22.66 -19.71 17.66
C GLN A 369 23.69 -18.69 18.15
N ALA A 370 24.36 -17.97 17.24
CA ALA A 370 25.37 -16.98 17.58
C ALA A 370 24.75 -15.70 18.20
N VAL A 371 25.59 -14.94 18.90
CA VAL A 371 25.35 -13.52 19.17
C VAL A 371 25.39 -12.72 17.85
N PRO A 372 24.70 -11.57 17.76
CA PRO A 372 24.82 -10.69 16.59
C PRO A 372 26.28 -10.28 16.36
N ALA A 373 26.74 -10.38 15.11
CA ALA A 373 28.00 -9.74 14.71
C ALA A 373 27.81 -8.23 14.55
N VAL A 374 26.62 -7.83 14.08
CA VAL A 374 26.20 -6.44 13.92
C VAL A 374 24.69 -6.29 14.11
N SER A 375 24.26 -5.20 14.75
CA SER A 375 22.85 -4.84 14.98
C SER A 375 22.51 -3.48 14.37
N PHE A 376 21.28 -3.32 13.88
CA PHE A 376 20.79 -2.13 13.18
C PHE A 376 19.49 -1.63 13.83
N PRO A 377 19.52 -0.60 14.70
CA PRO A 377 18.32 0.08 15.16
C PRO A 377 17.69 0.86 14.00
N LEU A 378 16.43 0.57 13.69
CA LEU A 378 15.69 1.18 12.59
C LEU A 378 14.58 2.09 13.13
N VAL A 379 14.53 3.32 12.62
CA VAL A 379 13.45 4.29 12.85
C VAL A 379 13.14 4.99 11.53
N GLN A 380 11.87 5.24 11.24
CA GLN A 380 11.49 6.01 10.05
C GLN A 380 12.07 7.44 10.10
N GLY A 381 12.53 7.94 8.95
CA GLY A 381 13.21 9.23 8.84
C GLY A 381 14.67 9.23 9.30
N MET A 382 15.26 8.07 9.65
CA MET A 382 16.66 8.04 10.10
C MET A 382 17.63 8.56 9.01
N PRO A 383 18.53 9.52 9.34
CA PRO A 383 19.47 10.10 8.37
C PRO A 383 20.69 9.20 8.11
N PHE A 384 21.04 8.37 9.11
CA PHE A 384 22.15 7.44 9.12
C PHE A 384 21.60 6.02 9.26
N ILE A 385 22.06 5.11 8.40
CA ILE A 385 21.97 3.68 8.68
C ILE A 385 23.02 3.40 9.75
N THR A 386 22.58 3.07 10.95
CA THR A 386 23.47 2.84 12.11
C THR A 386 23.68 1.36 12.35
N ALA A 387 24.93 0.96 12.58
CA ALA A 387 25.38 -0.41 12.75
C ALA A 387 26.21 -0.51 14.03
N GLN A 388 25.72 -1.25 15.01
CA GLN A 388 26.35 -1.48 16.32
C GLN A 388 27.25 -2.72 16.27
N TYR A 389 28.51 -2.58 16.70
CA TYR A 389 29.51 -3.65 16.76
C TYR A 389 30.00 -3.87 18.19
N ALA A 390 30.13 -5.16 18.56
CA ALA A 390 30.62 -5.60 19.86
C ALA A 390 31.82 -6.56 19.74
N GLY A 391 32.76 -6.24 18.83
CA GLY A 391 33.99 -7.01 18.63
C GLY A 391 34.02 -7.89 17.37
N ALA A 392 33.04 -7.78 16.48
CA ALA A 392 33.15 -8.30 15.12
C ALA A 392 34.05 -7.38 14.27
N ILE A 393 34.50 -7.86 13.10
CA ILE A 393 35.39 -7.11 12.19
C ILE A 393 34.56 -6.45 11.07
N PRO A 394 34.41 -5.10 11.05
CA PRO A 394 33.62 -4.41 10.03
C PRO A 394 34.12 -4.61 8.60
N VAL A 395 33.16 -4.79 7.69
CA VAL A 395 33.35 -4.92 6.24
C VAL A 395 32.37 -3.99 5.55
N ILE A 396 32.91 -3.03 4.78
CA ILE A 396 32.14 -2.11 3.96
C ILE A 396 32.27 -2.55 2.50
N ARG A 397 31.14 -2.76 1.82
CA ARG A 397 31.10 -3.13 0.41
C ARG A 397 30.19 -2.21 -0.41
N THR A 398 30.31 -2.30 -1.72
CA THR A 398 29.41 -1.65 -2.69
C THR A 398 29.29 -2.47 -3.98
N GLY A 399 28.12 -2.46 -4.60
CA GLY A 399 27.90 -2.94 -5.97
C GLY A 399 28.13 -1.85 -7.03
N VAL A 400 28.22 -0.58 -6.63
CA VAL A 400 28.42 0.59 -7.52
C VAL A 400 29.90 0.89 -7.75
N PHE A 401 30.78 0.30 -6.94
CA PHE A 401 32.22 0.51 -6.90
C PHE A 401 32.65 1.88 -6.32
N PHE A 402 33.68 1.83 -5.48
CA PHE A 402 34.43 2.97 -4.99
C PHE A 402 35.30 3.54 -6.10
N LYS A 403 35.25 4.86 -6.24
CA LYS A 403 36.16 5.68 -7.04
C LYS A 403 37.25 6.27 -6.17
N THR A 404 36.87 6.84 -5.03
CA THR A 404 37.78 7.29 -3.98
C THR A 404 37.26 6.93 -2.59
N VAL A 405 38.19 6.65 -1.68
CA VAL A 405 37.91 6.50 -0.24
C VAL A 405 38.89 7.37 0.53
N THR A 406 38.37 8.38 1.22
CA THR A 406 39.18 9.34 1.99
C THR A 406 38.96 9.12 3.49
N ARG A 407 40.02 8.79 4.23
CA ARG A 407 40.04 8.93 5.70
C ARG A 407 40.39 10.37 6.03
N VAL A 408 39.47 11.09 6.66
CA VAL A 408 39.68 12.48 7.07
C VAL A 408 40.64 12.52 8.26
N THR A 409 41.57 13.49 8.26
CA THR A 409 42.59 13.69 9.31
C THR A 409 42.04 14.40 10.54
N GLN A 410 41.13 15.36 10.34
CA GLN A 410 40.40 16.02 11.42
C GLN A 410 39.06 15.34 11.64
N ASP A 411 38.96 14.58 12.73
CA ASP A 411 37.70 13.96 13.14
C ASP A 411 36.65 15.05 13.47
N PRO A 412 35.37 14.91 13.06
CA PRO A 412 34.31 15.88 13.33
C PRO A 412 34.01 16.05 14.82
N LYS A 413 34.28 15.02 15.63
CA LYS A 413 34.10 14.99 17.09
C LYS A 413 35.13 14.04 17.73
N PRO A 414 35.45 14.21 19.03
CA PRO A 414 36.32 13.29 19.76
C PRO A 414 35.88 11.83 19.60
N GLY A 415 36.78 10.96 19.14
CA GLY A 415 36.50 9.52 19.00
C GLY A 415 35.60 9.13 17.81
N VAL A 416 35.14 10.08 16.98
CA VAL A 416 34.31 9.82 15.79
C VAL A 416 35.15 9.91 14.53
N ALA A 417 35.69 8.78 14.06
CA ALA A 417 36.45 8.73 12.81
C ALA A 417 35.55 8.97 11.59
N LYS A 418 35.99 9.79 10.63
CA LYS A 418 35.22 10.12 9.42
C LYS A 418 35.88 9.61 8.15
N PHE A 419 35.08 8.99 7.29
CA PHE A 419 35.45 8.56 5.95
C PHE A 419 34.47 9.12 4.91
N THR A 420 34.99 9.46 3.72
CA THR A 420 34.19 9.87 2.56
C THR A 420 34.38 8.85 1.45
N PHE A 421 33.29 8.27 0.98
CA PHE A 421 33.25 7.34 -0.13
C PHE A 421 32.63 8.05 -1.33
N GLN A 422 33.40 8.22 -2.40
CA GLN A 422 32.85 8.61 -3.70
C GLN A 422 32.71 7.35 -4.54
N LEU A 423 31.50 7.12 -5.07
CA LEU A 423 31.20 5.96 -5.91
C LEU A 423 31.33 6.31 -7.40
N GLU A 424 31.38 5.31 -8.27
CA GLU A 424 31.51 5.53 -9.73
C GLU A 424 30.25 6.12 -10.40
N ASP A 425 29.10 6.08 -9.73
CA ASP A 425 27.90 6.84 -10.12
C ASP A 425 27.98 8.35 -9.78
N GLY A 426 29.11 8.79 -9.21
CA GLY A 426 29.38 10.16 -8.79
C GLY A 426 28.74 10.54 -7.46
N LYS A 427 28.03 9.63 -6.77
CA LYS A 427 27.40 9.91 -5.48
C LYS A 427 28.40 9.81 -4.34
N VAL A 428 28.17 10.64 -3.32
CA VAL A 428 29.01 10.73 -2.13
C VAL A 428 28.25 10.14 -0.94
N TRP A 429 28.92 9.24 -0.22
CA TRP A 429 28.46 8.66 1.03
C TRP A 429 29.47 8.98 2.13
N ARG A 430 28.97 9.42 3.28
CA ARG A 430 29.78 9.67 4.48
C ARG A 430 29.64 8.49 5.42
N LEU A 431 30.76 8.05 5.98
CA LEU A 431 30.80 7.05 7.04
C LEU A 431 31.43 7.66 8.29
N TYR A 432 30.74 7.53 9.41
CA TYR A 432 31.19 7.97 10.72
C TYR A 432 31.32 6.76 11.64
N ALA A 433 32.42 6.64 12.36
CA ALA A 433 32.67 5.51 13.26
C ALA A 433 33.03 6.03 14.65
N TYR A 434 32.07 5.94 15.58
CA TYR A 434 32.28 6.30 16.98
C TYR A 434 32.72 5.07 17.76
N ALA A 435 33.98 5.05 18.20
CA ALA A 435 34.50 3.98 19.05
C ALA A 435 34.08 4.21 20.50
N THR A 436 33.40 3.23 21.11
CA THR A 436 33.03 3.28 22.53
C THR A 436 34.13 2.72 23.43
N THR A 437 34.88 1.73 22.93
CA THR A 437 36.12 1.23 23.56
C THR A 437 37.13 0.81 22.49
N GLY A 438 38.40 0.69 22.87
CA GLY A 438 39.46 0.26 21.95
C GLY A 438 39.86 1.35 20.93
N PRO A 439 40.56 0.96 19.85
CA PRO A 439 41.03 1.90 18.83
C PRO A 439 39.88 2.37 17.92
N GLN A 440 40.06 3.55 17.31
CA GLN A 440 39.19 4.01 16.23
C GLN A 440 39.17 3.04 15.04
N LEU A 441 38.08 3.07 14.27
CA LEU A 441 37.98 2.34 13.02
C LEU A 441 39.10 2.74 12.05
N ASN A 442 39.78 1.73 11.50
CA ASN A 442 40.74 1.89 10.43
C ASN A 442 40.40 0.90 9.31
N LEU A 443 40.01 1.43 8.15
CA LEU A 443 39.61 0.63 6.99
C LEU A 443 40.78 0.51 6.00
N GLN A 444 41.19 -0.72 5.71
CA GLN A 444 42.01 -1.04 4.56
C GLN A 444 41.10 -1.17 3.33
N VAL A 445 41.32 -0.33 2.33
CA VAL A 445 40.71 -0.50 1.00
C VAL A 445 41.42 -1.64 0.29
N VAL A 446 40.69 -2.69 -0.08
CA VAL A 446 41.23 -3.90 -0.72
C VAL A 446 41.12 -3.78 -2.25
N ASN A 447 39.96 -3.31 -2.73
CA ASN A 447 39.66 -3.09 -4.14
C ASN A 447 38.45 -2.15 -4.29
N ASN A 448 37.99 -1.97 -5.53
CA ASN A 448 36.84 -1.16 -5.90
C ASN A 448 35.53 -1.57 -5.20
N GLY A 449 35.36 -2.81 -4.72
CA GLY A 449 34.14 -3.28 -4.08
C GLY A 449 34.23 -3.46 -2.56
N LEU A 450 35.41 -3.37 -1.95
CA LEU A 450 35.68 -3.84 -0.58
C LEU A 450 36.66 -2.95 0.19
N ALA A 451 36.21 -2.48 1.36
CA ALA A 451 37.04 -1.92 2.42
C ALA A 451 36.77 -2.65 3.73
N GLN A 452 37.81 -3.10 4.44
CA GLN A 452 37.70 -3.97 5.61
C GLN A 452 38.49 -3.39 6.79
N SER A 453 37.96 -3.54 8.00
CA SER A 453 38.67 -3.18 9.22
C SER A 453 39.85 -4.12 9.45
N THR A 454 41.01 -3.57 9.82
CA THR A 454 42.20 -4.37 10.14
C THR A 454 42.13 -5.07 11.51
N GLN A 455 41.06 -4.84 12.28
CA GLN A 455 40.88 -5.31 13.66
C GLN A 455 39.40 -5.32 14.09
N PRO A 456 39.03 -6.07 15.15
CA PRO A 456 37.73 -5.96 15.82
C PRO A 456 37.34 -4.52 16.17
N PHE A 457 36.05 -4.19 16.06
CA PHE A 457 35.53 -2.86 16.39
C PHE A 457 34.48 -2.91 17.50
N TYR A 458 34.50 -1.90 18.38
CA TYR A 458 33.57 -1.75 19.50
C TYR A 458 32.99 -0.34 19.48
N GLY A 459 31.71 -0.22 19.15
CA GLY A 459 31.04 1.06 18.96
C GLY A 459 30.04 1.03 17.80
N ILE A 460 29.81 2.19 17.17
CA ILE A 460 28.86 2.31 16.06
C ILE A 460 29.52 2.79 14.78
N ILE A 461 29.05 2.27 13.64
CA ILE A 461 29.31 2.77 12.30
C ILE A 461 28.00 3.33 11.75
N GLN A 462 28.04 4.54 11.22
CA GLN A 462 26.91 5.25 10.63
C GLN A 462 27.24 5.58 9.17
N VAL A 463 26.34 5.23 8.25
CA VAL A 463 26.45 5.59 6.82
C VAL A 463 25.27 6.47 6.42
N ALA A 464 25.57 7.59 5.77
CA ALA A 464 24.58 8.50 5.20
C ALA A 464 24.98 8.95 3.79
N LYS A 465 23.99 9.20 2.95
CA LYS A 465 24.21 9.83 1.64
C LYS A 465 24.35 11.34 1.81
N ASP A 466 25.33 11.92 1.16
CA ASP A 466 25.50 13.38 1.06
C ASP A 466 24.89 13.87 -0.26
N PRO A 467 23.84 14.72 -0.23
CA PRO A 467 23.28 15.32 -1.45
C PRO A 467 24.19 16.40 -2.08
N GLY A 468 25.36 16.70 -1.48
CA GLY A 468 26.34 17.67 -1.96
C GLY A 468 26.40 18.94 -1.10
N ASN A 469 25.47 19.12 -0.16
CA ASN A 469 25.45 20.18 0.84
C ASN A 469 25.27 19.66 2.28
N GLY A 470 25.32 18.34 2.49
CA GLY A 470 24.98 17.70 3.77
C GLY A 470 26.11 17.65 4.80
N GLU A 471 27.37 17.70 4.36
CA GLU A 471 28.56 17.39 5.17
C GLU A 471 28.57 18.05 6.56
N ALA A 472 28.39 19.37 6.67
CA ALA A 472 28.45 20.07 7.95
C ALA A 472 27.33 19.65 8.94
N LEU A 473 26.14 19.34 8.41
CA LEU A 473 25.02 18.85 9.22
C LEU A 473 25.24 17.40 9.65
N LEU A 474 25.75 16.56 8.73
CA LEU A 474 26.07 15.17 9.03
C LEU A 474 27.21 15.07 10.05
N ASP A 475 28.25 15.89 9.94
CA ASP A 475 29.33 16.00 10.94
C ASP A 475 28.80 16.42 12.32
N GLN A 476 27.87 17.38 12.37
CA GLN A 476 27.24 17.83 13.62
C GLN A 476 26.34 16.75 14.25
N ALA A 477 25.69 15.90 13.45
CA ALA A 477 24.82 14.83 13.93
C ALA A 477 25.54 13.48 14.16
N ALA A 478 26.73 13.29 13.57
CA ALA A 478 27.49 12.05 13.60
C ALA A 478 27.74 11.51 15.01
N GLY A 479 27.66 10.20 15.16
CA GLY A 479 27.79 9.49 16.43
C GLY A 479 26.47 9.32 17.19
N VAL A 480 25.36 9.95 16.78
CA VAL A 480 24.04 9.84 17.45
C VAL A 480 22.98 9.28 16.52
N TYR A 481 22.10 8.44 17.05
CA TYR A 481 21.05 7.75 16.30
C TYR A 481 19.73 7.67 17.09
N PRO A 482 18.58 7.60 16.40
CA PRO A 482 17.29 7.37 17.05
C PRO A 482 17.12 5.87 17.40
N THR A 483 16.38 5.58 18.46
CA THR A 483 16.05 4.20 18.89
C THR A 483 14.55 3.91 18.89
N THR A 484 13.72 4.92 19.15
CA THR A 484 12.27 4.89 18.97
C THR A 484 11.68 6.31 18.99
N VAL A 485 10.36 6.43 18.83
CA VAL A 485 9.60 7.67 19.00
C VAL A 485 8.62 7.51 20.15
N GLU A 486 8.70 8.41 21.12
CA GLU A 486 7.63 8.65 22.09
C GLU A 486 6.63 9.65 21.48
N LEU A 487 5.40 9.18 21.25
CA LEU A 487 4.30 10.00 20.77
C LEU A 487 3.57 10.64 21.95
N ALA A 488 3.35 11.96 21.87
CA ALA A 488 2.51 12.71 22.81
C ALA A 488 1.69 13.75 22.04
N GLY A 489 0.59 14.24 22.63
CA GLY A 489 -0.22 15.26 21.99
C GLY A 489 -1.37 15.79 22.83
N SER A 490 -1.91 16.94 22.46
CA SER A 490 -2.93 17.65 23.21
C SER A 490 -3.93 18.32 22.27
N VAL A 491 -5.11 18.64 22.80
CA VAL A 491 -6.18 19.32 22.06
C VAL A 491 -6.70 20.49 22.88
N SER A 492 -6.95 21.62 22.21
CA SER A 492 -7.55 22.82 22.79
C SER A 492 -8.48 23.46 21.77
N GLY A 493 -9.79 23.38 22.01
CA GLY A 493 -10.79 23.81 21.02
C GLY A 493 -10.72 22.95 19.75
N THR A 494 -10.59 23.59 18.59
CA THR A 494 -10.35 22.93 17.30
C THR A 494 -8.87 22.60 17.06
N THR A 495 -7.95 23.12 17.87
CA THR A 495 -6.52 23.00 17.61
C THR A 495 -5.94 21.75 18.28
N GLY A 496 -5.41 20.84 17.48
CA GLY A 496 -4.62 19.68 17.91
C GLY A 496 -3.12 19.92 17.79
N SER A 497 -2.35 19.32 18.69
CA SER A 497 -0.89 19.30 18.62
C SER A 497 -0.41 17.87 18.88
N TYR A 498 0.61 17.43 18.14
CA TYR A 498 1.26 16.15 18.35
C TYR A 498 2.77 16.27 18.20
N SER A 499 3.50 15.47 18.96
CA SER A 499 4.96 15.54 19.03
C SER A 499 5.60 14.16 18.87
N PHE A 500 6.67 14.12 18.08
CA PHE A 500 7.60 13.00 18.05
C PHE A 500 8.78 13.38 18.92
N LYS A 501 8.88 12.76 20.11
CA LYS A 501 10.08 12.84 20.95
C LYS A 501 10.96 11.66 20.60
N PHE A 502 12.12 11.92 20.02
CA PHE A 502 13.00 10.85 19.59
C PHE A 502 13.85 10.38 20.76
N ALA A 503 13.64 9.13 21.19
CA ALA A 503 14.61 8.45 22.01
C ALA A 503 15.88 8.26 21.18
N LYS A 504 17.05 8.58 21.75
CA LYS A 504 18.33 8.57 21.05
C LYS A 504 19.45 7.99 21.90
N ASP A 505 20.48 7.50 21.24
CA ASP A 505 21.66 6.90 21.86
C ASP A 505 22.93 7.23 21.04
N GLY A 506 24.11 6.91 21.58
CA GLY A 506 25.42 7.13 20.97
C GLY A 506 26.25 8.21 21.67
N HIS A 507 26.92 9.05 20.87
CA HIS A 507 27.89 10.03 21.32
C HIS A 507 27.24 11.15 22.17
N PRO A 508 27.70 11.41 23.42
CA PRO A 508 26.98 12.25 24.37
C PRO A 508 26.80 13.71 23.93
N GLU A 509 27.71 14.25 23.13
CA GLU A 509 27.67 15.64 22.64
C GLU A 509 26.91 15.81 21.31
N GLY A 510 26.32 14.74 20.75
CA GLY A 510 25.65 14.80 19.45
C GLY A 510 24.20 15.28 19.49
N LYS A 511 23.83 16.05 18.46
CA LYS A 511 22.43 16.41 18.19
C LYS A 511 21.80 15.39 17.26
N LEU A 512 20.54 15.04 17.48
CA LEU A 512 19.81 14.24 16.52
C LEU A 512 19.40 15.09 15.31
N VAL A 513 19.56 14.54 14.12
CA VAL A 513 18.89 15.01 12.90
C VAL A 513 17.98 13.89 12.41
N MET A 514 16.83 14.24 11.85
CA MET A 514 15.87 13.29 11.26
C MET A 514 15.30 13.88 9.97
N TYR A 515 14.93 13.03 9.01
CA TYR A 515 14.28 13.44 7.75
C TYR A 515 12.77 13.50 7.91
N ALA A 516 12.19 14.68 7.71
CA ALA A 516 10.75 14.91 7.77
C ALA A 516 10.12 14.86 6.36
N LEU A 517 9.00 14.15 6.23
CA LEU A 517 8.20 14.15 5.00
C LEU A 517 7.50 15.50 4.77
N PRO A 518 7.12 15.85 3.52
CA PRO A 518 6.45 17.12 3.21
C PRO A 518 5.28 17.48 4.13
N HIS A 519 4.40 16.53 4.43
CA HIS A 519 3.22 16.78 5.26
C HIS A 519 3.57 17.11 6.74
N HIS A 520 4.72 16.66 7.27
CA HIS A 520 5.24 17.10 8.56
C HIS A 520 5.68 18.56 8.50
N VAL A 521 6.50 18.91 7.49
CA VAL A 521 7.09 20.24 7.31
C VAL A 521 6.02 21.33 7.18
N SER A 522 4.92 21.04 6.46
CA SER A 522 3.76 21.94 6.36
C SER A 522 3.05 22.18 7.70
N SER A 523 3.13 21.25 8.65
CA SER A 523 2.41 21.31 9.93
C SER A 523 3.27 21.66 11.15
N PHE A 524 4.58 21.85 11.00
CA PHE A 524 5.44 22.16 12.14
C PHE A 524 5.00 23.42 12.91
N ASP A 525 5.19 23.40 14.23
CA ASP A 525 5.13 24.60 15.06
C ASP A 525 6.30 25.56 14.74
N ALA A 526 6.31 26.75 15.33
CA ALA A 526 7.39 27.72 15.12
C ALA A 526 8.76 27.18 15.58
N THR A 527 8.80 26.43 16.68
CA THR A 527 10.03 25.85 17.24
C THR A 527 10.65 24.85 16.28
N THR A 528 9.87 23.85 15.85
CA THR A 528 10.34 22.78 14.96
C THR A 528 10.68 23.32 13.58
N ARG A 529 9.91 24.29 13.07
CA ARG A 529 10.22 24.96 11.79
C ARG A 529 11.57 25.69 11.83
N SER A 530 11.99 26.22 12.98
CA SER A 530 13.32 26.86 13.13
C SER A 530 14.50 25.87 13.09
N ALA A 531 14.25 24.58 13.31
CA ALA A 531 15.27 23.52 13.28
C ALA A 531 15.44 22.86 11.90
N VAL A 532 14.62 23.23 10.91
CA VAL A 532 14.69 22.73 9.52
C VAL A 532 16.01 23.15 8.87
N GLN A 533 16.63 22.22 8.13
CA GLN A 533 17.91 22.39 7.47
C GLN A 533 17.76 22.31 5.94
N PRO A 534 18.64 22.95 5.15
CA PRO A 534 18.58 22.93 3.68
C PRO A 534 19.07 21.61 3.05
N VAL A 535 19.18 20.54 3.84
CA VAL A 535 19.65 19.22 3.41
C VAL A 535 18.45 18.34 3.12
N GLN A 536 18.38 17.81 1.91
CA GLN A 536 17.19 17.16 1.37
C GLN A 536 17.55 15.89 0.59
N LEU A 537 16.68 14.89 0.67
CA LEU A 537 16.80 13.65 -0.10
C LEU A 537 15.45 13.23 -0.66
N MET A 538 15.46 12.72 -1.90
CA MET A 538 14.26 12.15 -2.53
C MET A 538 13.83 10.90 -1.76
N THR A 539 12.53 10.74 -1.54
CA THR A 539 11.94 9.51 -1.01
C THR A 539 11.30 8.70 -2.15
N PRO A 540 11.09 7.39 -1.99
CA PRO A 540 10.48 6.58 -3.05
C PRO A 540 9.12 7.11 -3.53
N THR A 541 8.14 7.35 -2.63
CA THR A 541 6.75 7.74 -3.02
C THR A 541 6.16 8.96 -2.28
N LYS A 542 6.92 9.63 -1.40
CA LYS A 542 6.43 10.75 -0.56
C LYS A 542 7.11 12.10 -0.89
N GLY A 543 7.68 12.25 -2.09
CA GLY A 543 8.38 13.45 -2.53
C GLY A 543 9.74 13.64 -1.85
N ILE A 544 10.16 14.89 -1.65
CA ILE A 544 11.45 15.23 -1.02
C ILE A 544 11.29 15.29 0.50
N ALA A 545 12.09 14.51 1.24
CA ALA A 545 12.21 14.65 2.68
C ALA A 545 13.28 15.70 3.03
N THR A 546 13.05 16.46 4.11
CA THR A 546 13.91 17.56 4.55
C THR A 546 14.47 17.28 5.94
N ALA A 547 15.77 17.49 6.14
CA ALA A 547 16.42 17.26 7.41
C ALA A 547 16.01 18.29 8.49
N VAL A 548 15.82 17.84 9.72
CA VAL A 548 15.44 18.67 10.87
C VAL A 548 16.35 18.31 12.05
N LEU A 549 17.08 19.29 12.58
CA LEU A 549 18.07 19.11 13.64
C LEU A 549 17.43 19.34 15.03
N ALA A 550 16.62 18.39 15.48
CA ALA A 550 15.94 18.46 16.78
C ALA A 550 15.67 17.07 17.37
N ASP A 551 15.75 16.97 18.70
CA ASP A 551 15.41 15.75 19.46
C ASP A 551 13.88 15.61 19.66
N GLN A 552 13.10 16.66 19.40
CA GLN A 552 11.64 16.63 19.36
C GLN A 552 11.13 17.42 18.15
N TRP A 553 10.12 16.89 17.48
CA TRP A 553 9.26 17.64 16.55
C TRP A 553 7.90 17.87 17.17
N THR A 554 7.28 19.00 16.85
CA THR A 554 5.89 19.33 17.18
C THR A 554 5.17 19.77 15.91
N MET A 555 4.04 19.14 15.64
CA MET A 555 3.15 19.40 14.51
C MET A 555 1.77 19.85 15.04
N THR A 556 1.10 20.73 14.31
CA THR A 556 -0.18 21.34 14.72
C THR A 556 -1.25 21.23 13.64
N GLU A 557 -2.46 20.84 14.06
CA GLU A 557 -3.70 20.92 13.29
C GLU A 557 -4.51 22.10 13.84
N ALA A 558 -4.76 23.16 13.06
CA ALA A 558 -5.51 24.32 13.58
C ALA A 558 -7.02 24.08 13.67
N ASP A 559 -7.56 23.38 12.67
CA ASP A 559 -8.98 23.33 12.31
C ASP A 559 -9.51 21.88 12.31
N MET A 560 -9.33 21.14 13.40
CA MET A 560 -9.83 19.77 13.50
C MET A 560 -11.37 19.72 13.49
N PRO A 561 -12.00 18.70 12.89
CA PRO A 561 -13.44 18.60 12.70
C PRO A 561 -14.22 18.17 13.97
N VAL A 562 -13.92 18.78 15.12
CA VAL A 562 -14.44 18.38 16.45
C VAL A 562 -15.97 18.41 16.55
N ASN A 563 -16.65 19.22 15.73
CA ASN A 563 -18.12 19.33 15.70
C ASN A 563 -18.80 18.41 14.67
N MET A 564 -18.05 17.63 13.89
CA MET A 564 -18.59 16.70 12.89
C MET A 564 -19.32 15.54 13.57
N ASN A 565 -20.53 15.21 13.11
CA ASN A 565 -21.34 14.11 13.64
C ASN A 565 -21.80 13.17 12.49
N PHE A 566 -22.92 12.48 12.62
CA PHE A 566 -23.48 11.59 11.59
C PHE A 566 -24.17 12.30 10.41
N ALA A 567 -24.55 13.57 10.56
CA ALA A 567 -25.19 14.31 9.48
C ALA A 567 -24.14 14.85 8.48
N PRO A 568 -24.50 15.05 7.20
CA PRO A 568 -23.62 15.66 6.21
C PRO A 568 -22.98 16.96 6.71
N TRP A 569 -21.70 17.17 6.39
CA TRP A 569 -20.88 18.22 6.99
C TRP A 569 -19.92 18.79 5.94
N SER A 570 -19.61 20.09 6.01
CA SER A 570 -18.49 20.68 5.26
C SER A 570 -17.66 21.64 6.12
N PRO A 571 -16.37 21.88 5.80
CA PRO A 571 -15.51 22.76 6.59
C PRO A 571 -16.08 24.18 6.77
N GLU A 572 -16.78 24.68 5.75
CA GLU A 572 -17.28 26.06 5.67
C GLU A 572 -18.66 26.22 6.31
N ARG A 573 -19.48 25.17 6.31
CA ARG A 573 -20.87 25.19 6.78
C ARG A 573 -21.09 24.46 8.12
N GLY A 574 -20.12 23.64 8.54
CA GLY A 574 -20.32 22.68 9.62
C GLY A 574 -21.39 21.65 9.29
N THR A 575 -22.13 21.22 10.32
CA THR A 575 -23.18 20.20 10.23
C THR A 575 -24.44 20.72 9.52
N LEU A 576 -24.93 19.98 8.54
CA LEU A 576 -26.10 20.30 7.72
C LEU A 576 -27.29 19.43 8.13
N THR A 577 -28.45 20.05 8.39
CA THR A 577 -29.67 19.33 8.84
C THR A 577 -30.99 19.85 8.24
N THR A 578 -30.95 20.95 7.48
CA THR A 578 -32.16 21.62 6.96
C THR A 578 -32.49 21.15 5.54
N LEU A 579 -33.60 20.43 5.39
CA LEU A 579 -34.19 19.98 4.12
C LEU A 579 -35.45 20.78 3.78
N SER A 580 -35.77 20.96 2.49
CA SER A 580 -37.12 21.38 2.10
C SER A 580 -38.19 20.32 2.39
N ASP A 581 -39.45 20.75 2.47
CA ASP A 581 -40.59 19.84 2.67
C ASP A 581 -40.70 18.79 1.56
N ASN A 582 -40.42 19.18 0.31
CA ASN A 582 -40.43 18.25 -0.82
C ASN A 582 -39.31 17.20 -0.69
N ALA A 583 -38.08 17.62 -0.38
CA ALA A 583 -36.98 16.69 -0.16
C ALA A 583 -37.29 15.73 1.00
N ARG A 584 -37.82 16.24 2.11
CA ARG A 584 -38.25 15.44 3.28
C ARG A 584 -39.28 14.37 2.91
N VAL A 585 -40.30 14.71 2.10
CA VAL A 585 -41.32 13.75 1.65
C VAL A 585 -40.72 12.64 0.77
N VAL A 586 -39.89 13.01 -0.22
CA VAL A 586 -39.20 12.06 -1.10
C VAL A 586 -38.31 11.10 -0.29
N ILE A 587 -37.40 11.66 0.51
CA ILE A 587 -36.44 10.89 1.31
C ILE A 587 -37.18 9.95 2.26
N ARG A 588 -38.23 10.43 2.95
CA ARG A 588 -39.03 9.57 3.86
C ARG A 588 -39.73 8.42 3.14
N GLY A 589 -40.22 8.64 1.92
CA GLY A 589 -40.85 7.60 1.10
C GLY A 589 -39.89 6.46 0.75
N ILE A 590 -38.66 6.79 0.37
CA ILE A 590 -37.58 5.81 0.09
C ILE A 590 -37.09 5.16 1.40
N ALA A 591 -36.89 5.94 2.45
CA ALA A 591 -36.41 5.44 3.74
C ALA A 591 -37.33 4.38 4.36
N ALA A 592 -38.65 4.55 4.24
CA ALA A 592 -39.64 3.56 4.67
C ALA A 592 -39.51 2.22 3.91
N GLN A 593 -39.10 2.24 2.64
CA GLN A 593 -38.81 1.02 1.89
C GLN A 593 -37.46 0.42 2.31
N GLU A 594 -36.38 1.22 2.35
CA GLU A 594 -35.05 0.69 2.66
C GLU A 594 -34.94 0.13 4.09
N VAL A 595 -35.61 0.74 5.08
CA VAL A 595 -35.60 0.26 6.47
C VAL A 595 -36.45 -1.00 6.66
N SER A 596 -37.31 -1.32 5.69
CA SER A 596 -38.13 -2.53 5.67
C SER A 596 -37.42 -3.76 5.10
N GLN A 597 -36.19 -3.60 4.58
CA GLN A 597 -35.37 -4.71 4.08
C GLN A 597 -34.96 -5.70 5.18
N ASP A 598 -34.53 -6.90 4.77
CA ASP A 598 -33.91 -7.87 5.66
C ASP A 598 -32.44 -7.49 5.92
N MET A 599 -32.21 -6.83 7.07
CA MET A 599 -30.89 -6.43 7.53
C MET A 599 -30.04 -7.63 7.97
N MET A 600 -30.64 -8.73 8.45
CA MET A 600 -29.88 -9.92 8.85
C MET A 600 -29.36 -10.68 7.64
N ALA A 601 -30.22 -10.94 6.64
CA ALA A 601 -29.80 -11.65 5.43
C ALA A 601 -28.76 -10.88 4.61
N GLN A 602 -28.80 -9.54 4.60
CA GLN A 602 -27.79 -8.71 3.93
C GLN A 602 -26.47 -8.53 4.71
N SER A 603 -26.47 -8.77 6.02
CA SER A 603 -25.26 -8.60 6.86
C SER A 603 -24.59 -9.92 7.23
N ASP A 604 -25.27 -11.06 7.13
CA ASP A 604 -24.74 -12.38 7.50
C ASP A 604 -23.87 -13.03 6.40
N LEU A 605 -22.77 -12.36 6.04
CA LEU A 605 -21.88 -12.75 4.95
C LEU A 605 -20.64 -13.50 5.46
N ASP A 606 -19.86 -14.08 4.55
CA ASP A 606 -18.58 -14.79 4.82
C ASP A 606 -17.37 -13.86 4.84
N SER A 607 -17.59 -12.58 5.13
CA SER A 607 -16.54 -11.57 5.21
C SER A 607 -16.90 -10.49 6.23
N MET A 608 -15.95 -10.12 7.10
CA MET A 608 -16.10 -8.98 8.00
C MET A 608 -16.27 -7.66 7.21
N TYR A 609 -15.64 -7.55 6.03
CA TYR A 609 -15.74 -6.38 5.14
C TYR A 609 -17.18 -6.16 4.66
N PHE A 610 -17.72 -7.08 3.85
CA PHE A 610 -19.06 -6.90 3.27
C PHE A 610 -20.16 -6.87 4.33
N SER A 611 -20.04 -7.69 5.39
CA SER A 611 -20.96 -7.64 6.54
C SER A 611 -20.96 -6.26 7.21
N GLY A 612 -19.77 -5.67 7.38
CA GLY A 612 -19.60 -4.34 7.94
C GLY A 612 -20.27 -3.27 7.07
N LYS A 613 -20.05 -3.30 5.75
CA LYS A 613 -20.68 -2.37 4.80
C LYS A 613 -22.21 -2.39 4.91
N ALA A 614 -22.81 -3.58 4.96
CA ALA A 614 -24.25 -3.73 5.17
C ALA A 614 -24.72 -3.14 6.52
N LEU A 615 -24.02 -3.42 7.62
CA LEU A 615 -24.35 -2.87 8.94
C LEU A 615 -24.25 -1.33 8.97
N ALA A 616 -23.18 -0.76 8.41
CA ALA A 616 -22.96 0.68 8.36
C ALA A 616 -24.00 1.42 7.49
N LYS A 617 -24.39 0.84 6.34
CA LYS A 617 -25.50 1.31 5.50
C LYS A 617 -26.79 1.45 6.30
N PHE A 618 -27.20 0.38 6.98
CA PHE A 618 -28.46 0.39 7.74
C PHE A 618 -28.37 1.28 8.98
N ALA A 619 -27.20 1.40 9.59
CA ALA A 619 -26.96 2.34 10.68
C ALA A 619 -27.17 3.80 10.25
N LEU A 620 -26.53 4.25 9.16
CA LEU A 620 -26.68 5.60 8.64
C LEU A 620 -28.11 5.88 8.14
N LEU A 621 -28.77 4.89 7.54
CA LEU A 621 -30.19 4.97 7.17
C LEU A 621 -31.07 5.27 8.39
N VAL A 622 -30.92 4.52 9.49
CA VAL A 622 -31.74 4.73 10.70
C VAL A 622 -31.41 6.07 11.37
N VAL A 623 -30.15 6.51 11.36
CA VAL A 623 -29.77 7.85 11.84
C VAL A 623 -30.42 8.96 11.00
N VAL A 624 -30.47 8.85 9.67
CA VAL A 624 -31.21 9.81 8.82
C VAL A 624 -32.69 9.86 9.17
N ILE A 625 -33.32 8.70 9.40
CA ILE A 625 -34.74 8.62 9.78
C ILE A 625 -34.99 9.33 11.13
N ASN A 626 -34.12 9.14 12.10
CA ASN A 626 -34.25 9.74 13.43
C ASN A 626 -33.92 11.24 13.44
N ASP A 627 -32.70 11.60 13.02
CA ASP A 627 -32.10 12.92 13.29
C ASP A 627 -32.47 13.96 12.23
N ILE A 628 -32.65 13.54 10.96
CA ILE A 628 -32.87 14.44 9.83
C ILE A 628 -34.35 14.47 9.44
N LEU A 629 -34.98 13.31 9.26
CA LEU A 629 -36.40 13.21 8.92
C LEU A 629 -37.32 13.49 10.12
N GLN A 630 -36.83 13.28 11.34
CA GLN A 630 -37.59 13.41 12.60
C GLN A 630 -38.77 12.42 12.71
N ASP A 631 -38.55 11.17 12.27
CA ASP A 631 -39.50 10.06 12.40
C ASP A 631 -38.97 8.99 13.39
N PRO A 632 -38.98 9.27 14.70
CA PRO A 632 -38.40 8.35 15.70
C PRO A 632 -39.14 7.01 15.78
N ALA A 633 -40.42 6.95 15.36
CA ALA A 633 -41.21 5.72 15.40
C ALA A 633 -40.84 4.75 14.27
N LEU A 634 -40.52 5.26 13.07
CA LEU A 634 -39.92 4.46 12.00
C LEU A 634 -38.46 4.10 12.32
N ALA A 635 -37.69 5.04 12.89
CA ALA A 635 -36.32 4.79 13.31
C ALA A 635 -36.23 3.68 14.36
N GLN A 636 -37.12 3.66 15.36
CA GLN A 636 -37.15 2.61 16.38
C GLN A 636 -37.35 1.21 15.77
N SER A 637 -38.26 1.07 14.80
CA SER A 637 -38.51 -0.21 14.13
C SER A 637 -37.27 -0.69 13.35
N GLY A 638 -36.58 0.23 12.68
CA GLY A 638 -35.29 -0.05 12.00
C GLY A 638 -34.18 -0.41 12.98
N LEU A 639 -34.02 0.36 14.06
CA LEU A 639 -33.02 0.15 15.11
C LEU A 639 -33.14 -1.23 15.77
N ASN A 640 -34.37 -1.71 15.97
CA ASN A 640 -34.61 -3.05 16.53
C ASN A 640 -34.08 -4.16 15.60
N ARG A 641 -34.27 -4.02 14.27
CA ARG A 641 -33.71 -4.96 13.28
C ARG A 641 -32.19 -4.85 13.17
N LEU A 642 -31.65 -3.63 13.19
CA LEU A 642 -30.21 -3.38 13.15
C LEU A 642 -29.49 -3.97 14.36
N LYS A 643 -30.04 -3.81 15.57
CA LYS A 643 -29.52 -4.47 16.79
C LYS A 643 -29.54 -5.99 16.69
N ALA A 644 -30.61 -6.57 16.13
CA ALA A 644 -30.69 -8.02 15.94
C ALA A 644 -29.63 -8.54 14.95
N ALA A 645 -29.38 -7.81 13.86
CA ALA A 645 -28.30 -8.10 12.91
C ALA A 645 -26.91 -7.99 13.57
N PHE A 646 -26.64 -6.87 14.26
CA PHE A 646 -25.37 -6.64 14.94
C PHE A 646 -25.12 -7.66 16.07
N ALA A 647 -26.16 -8.10 16.79
CA ALA A 647 -26.04 -9.09 17.85
C ALA A 647 -25.44 -10.42 17.38
N LYS A 648 -25.54 -10.77 16.09
CA LYS A 648 -24.83 -11.93 15.53
C LYS A 648 -23.30 -11.77 15.62
N PHE A 649 -22.80 -10.57 15.39
CA PHE A 649 -21.36 -10.24 15.48
C PHE A 649 -20.92 -10.05 16.93
N ALA A 650 -21.68 -9.33 17.75
CA ALA A 650 -21.38 -9.13 19.17
C ALA A 650 -21.35 -10.43 19.98
N SER A 651 -22.23 -11.40 19.64
CA SER A 651 -22.20 -12.76 20.21
C SER A 651 -21.19 -13.71 19.53
N ASN A 652 -20.44 -13.20 18.53
CA ASN A 652 -19.41 -13.89 17.75
C ASN A 652 -19.91 -15.17 17.03
N ARG A 653 -21.04 -15.05 16.33
CA ARG A 653 -21.76 -16.14 15.64
C ARG A 653 -21.90 -15.98 14.12
N GLN A 654 -21.25 -14.98 13.53
CA GLN A 654 -21.14 -14.78 12.08
C GLN A 654 -20.43 -15.97 11.40
N ARG A 655 -20.54 -16.08 10.07
CA ARG A 655 -20.12 -17.27 9.30
C ARG A 655 -18.65 -17.67 9.53
N PHE A 656 -17.76 -16.69 9.71
CA PHE A 656 -16.41 -16.89 10.25
C PHE A 656 -16.28 -16.10 11.57
N PRO A 657 -16.46 -16.74 12.74
CA PRO A 657 -16.26 -16.10 14.03
C PRO A 657 -14.86 -15.49 14.15
N LEU A 658 -14.73 -14.40 14.89
CA LEU A 658 -13.45 -13.82 15.24
C LEU A 658 -12.76 -14.70 16.29
N VAL A 659 -11.43 -14.73 16.27
CA VAL A 659 -10.59 -15.33 17.31
C VAL A 659 -9.58 -14.30 17.79
N TYR A 660 -9.19 -14.35 19.06
CA TYR A 660 -8.05 -13.59 19.55
C TYR A 660 -6.79 -14.44 19.38
N GLU A 661 -5.96 -14.09 18.40
CA GLU A 661 -4.70 -14.75 18.12
C GLU A 661 -3.60 -14.12 19.01
N SER A 662 -3.03 -14.91 19.91
CA SER A 662 -2.10 -14.43 20.94
C SER A 662 -0.62 -14.45 20.54
N ALA A 663 -0.25 -15.13 19.45
CA ALA A 663 1.13 -15.19 18.96
C ALA A 663 1.60 -13.83 18.39
N TRP A 664 0.71 -13.11 17.70
CA TRP A 664 0.88 -11.71 17.28
C TRP A 664 0.10 -10.73 18.15
N GLY A 665 -0.95 -11.18 18.85
CA GLY A 665 -1.75 -10.34 19.75
C GLY A 665 -2.74 -9.48 18.96
N GLY A 666 -3.88 -10.06 18.59
CA GLY A 666 -4.95 -9.32 17.92
C GLY A 666 -6.19 -10.16 17.64
N VAL A 667 -7.27 -9.48 17.23
CA VAL A 667 -8.53 -10.13 16.86
C VAL A 667 -8.56 -10.30 15.35
N VAL A 668 -8.78 -11.53 14.87
CA VAL A 668 -8.74 -11.89 13.45
C VAL A 668 -9.91 -12.79 13.06
N SER A 669 -10.33 -12.72 11.79
CA SER A 669 -11.32 -13.63 11.19
C SER A 669 -10.82 -15.07 11.16
N SER A 670 -11.68 -16.03 11.51
CA SER A 670 -11.33 -17.46 11.45
C SER A 670 -11.22 -18.02 10.03
N ALA A 671 -11.50 -17.21 8.99
CA ALA A 671 -11.61 -17.63 7.60
C ALA A 671 -10.42 -18.47 7.09
N THR A 672 -9.17 -18.06 7.30
CA THR A 672 -8.01 -18.87 6.87
C THR A 672 -7.92 -20.20 7.63
N TYR A 673 -8.17 -20.21 8.95
CA TYR A 673 -8.10 -21.45 9.75
C TYR A 673 -9.16 -22.49 9.34
N VAL A 674 -10.30 -22.04 8.79
CA VAL A 674 -11.38 -22.91 8.31
C VAL A 674 -11.17 -23.33 6.85
N THR A 675 -10.70 -22.43 5.99
CA THR A 675 -10.66 -22.65 4.52
C THR A 675 -9.29 -23.08 4.00
N GLY A 676 -8.20 -22.79 4.72
CA GLY A 676 -6.82 -22.95 4.26
C GLY A 676 -6.37 -21.92 3.22
N ASN A 677 -7.23 -20.96 2.84
CA ASN A 677 -6.92 -19.88 1.91
C ASN A 677 -6.52 -18.61 2.67
N ASP A 678 -5.32 -18.10 2.43
CA ASP A 678 -4.82 -16.87 3.08
C ASP A 678 -5.41 -15.59 2.50
N GLY A 679 -5.95 -15.61 1.27
CA GLY A 679 -6.76 -14.52 0.73
C GLY A 679 -8.21 -14.49 1.21
N ALA A 680 -8.64 -15.43 2.08
CA ALA A 680 -10.02 -15.47 2.57
C ALA A 680 -10.33 -14.27 3.48
N ASP A 681 -11.53 -13.69 3.33
CA ASP A 681 -11.91 -12.43 3.98
C ASP A 681 -10.82 -11.35 3.79
N PHE A 682 -10.38 -11.14 2.54
CA PHE A 682 -9.36 -10.15 2.13
C PHE A 682 -7.99 -10.29 2.81
N GLY A 683 -7.70 -11.46 3.42
CA GLY A 683 -6.50 -11.68 4.21
C GLY A 683 -6.58 -11.12 5.63
N ASN A 684 -7.79 -10.94 6.16
CA ASN A 684 -8.02 -10.50 7.53
C ASN A 684 -7.35 -11.43 8.56
N THR A 685 -7.23 -12.74 8.31
CA THR A 685 -6.48 -13.61 9.25
C THR A 685 -5.00 -13.21 9.37
N GLN A 686 -4.43 -12.60 8.33
CA GLN A 686 -3.04 -12.19 8.18
C GLN A 686 -2.83 -10.71 8.54
N TYR A 687 -3.81 -10.07 9.19
CA TYR A 687 -3.81 -8.65 9.54
C TYR A 687 -3.86 -7.69 8.33
N ASN A 688 -4.33 -8.13 7.16
CA ASN A 688 -4.72 -7.18 6.12
C ASN A 688 -5.99 -6.44 6.55
N ASP A 689 -6.03 -5.14 6.22
CA ASP A 689 -7.28 -4.39 6.02
C ASP A 689 -8.20 -4.31 7.27
N HIS A 690 -7.66 -4.57 8.47
CA HIS A 690 -8.42 -4.53 9.74
C HIS A 690 -9.12 -3.19 9.99
N HIS A 691 -8.46 -2.08 9.67
CA HIS A 691 -9.02 -0.73 9.80
C HIS A 691 -10.19 -0.50 8.83
N PHE A 692 -10.10 -1.00 7.59
CA PHE A 692 -11.22 -0.97 6.63
C PHE A 692 -12.38 -1.84 7.12
N HIS A 693 -12.11 -3.11 7.46
CA HIS A 693 -13.12 -4.08 7.86
C HIS A 693 -13.83 -3.64 9.16
N TYR A 694 -13.05 -3.44 10.22
CA TYR A 694 -13.59 -3.17 11.55
C TYR A 694 -14.09 -1.73 11.68
N GLY A 695 -13.58 -0.78 10.89
CA GLY A 695 -14.10 0.59 10.80
C GLY A 695 -15.60 0.63 10.54
N TYR A 696 -16.11 -0.20 9.61
CA TYR A 696 -17.54 -0.30 9.33
C TYR A 696 -18.37 -0.84 10.52
N HIS A 697 -17.86 -1.85 11.23
CA HIS A 697 -18.52 -2.41 12.43
C HIS A 697 -18.53 -1.40 13.58
N ILE A 698 -17.42 -0.69 13.78
CA ILE A 698 -17.27 0.37 14.79
C ILE A 698 -18.23 1.54 14.47
N LEU A 699 -18.35 1.94 13.19
CA LEU A 699 -19.29 2.98 12.76
C LEU A 699 -20.75 2.58 12.99
N ALA A 700 -21.12 1.34 12.66
CA ALA A 700 -22.45 0.81 12.92
C ALA A 700 -22.76 0.77 14.43
N ALA A 701 -21.81 0.32 15.25
CA ALA A 701 -21.94 0.30 16.71
C ALA A 701 -22.09 1.71 17.31
N ALA A 702 -21.32 2.69 16.81
CA ALA A 702 -21.42 4.08 17.24
C ALA A 702 -22.80 4.69 16.96
N ALA A 703 -23.37 4.40 15.78
CA ALA A 703 -24.72 4.84 15.43
C ALA A 703 -25.81 4.13 16.26
N ILE A 704 -25.67 2.83 16.54
CA ILE A 704 -26.58 2.12 17.45
C ILE A 704 -26.54 2.74 18.86
N ALA A 705 -25.35 3.02 19.39
CA ALA A 705 -25.16 3.62 20.72
C ALA A 705 -25.65 5.08 20.80
N HIS A 706 -25.52 5.85 19.71
CA HIS A 706 -26.10 7.20 19.60
C HIS A 706 -27.63 7.18 19.65
N LEU A 707 -28.27 6.21 18.99
CA LEU A 707 -29.72 6.06 18.94
C LEU A 707 -30.32 5.36 20.19
N ASP A 708 -29.55 4.49 20.85
CA ASP A 708 -29.87 3.89 22.15
C ASP A 708 -28.61 3.72 23.01
N PRO A 709 -28.36 4.65 23.94
CA PRO A 709 -27.22 4.59 24.84
C PRO A 709 -27.21 3.36 25.76
N SER A 710 -28.37 2.75 26.04
CA SER A 710 -28.45 1.60 26.94
C SER A 710 -27.82 0.33 26.36
N TRP A 711 -27.74 0.24 25.02
CA TRP A 711 -27.12 -0.85 24.28
C TRP A 711 -25.62 -1.03 24.58
N LEU A 712 -24.93 0.04 24.99
CA LEU A 712 -23.52 0.02 25.37
C LEU A 712 -23.21 -0.98 26.49
N ASN A 713 -24.13 -1.15 27.45
CA ASN A 713 -23.93 -1.97 28.64
C ASN A 713 -23.60 -3.44 28.32
N GLU A 714 -24.11 -3.95 27.19
CA GLU A 714 -23.93 -5.35 26.78
C GLU A 714 -22.84 -5.53 25.71
N ASN A 715 -22.51 -4.47 24.96
CA ASN A 715 -21.75 -4.57 23.71
C ASN A 715 -20.43 -3.79 23.69
N LYS A 716 -20.19 -2.88 24.65
CA LYS A 716 -19.00 -1.99 24.66
C LYS A 716 -17.68 -2.77 24.61
N ASP A 717 -17.56 -3.89 25.31
CA ASP A 717 -16.32 -4.67 25.35
C ASP A 717 -16.00 -5.38 24.02
N TYR A 718 -17.02 -5.82 23.27
CA TYR A 718 -16.85 -6.38 21.92
C TYR A 718 -16.34 -5.32 20.94
N VAL A 719 -16.98 -4.16 20.92
CA VAL A 719 -16.59 -3.06 20.02
C VAL A 719 -15.21 -2.54 20.42
N ASN A 720 -14.94 -2.37 21.71
CA ASN A 720 -13.63 -1.96 22.20
C ASN A 720 -12.51 -2.95 21.83
N ALA A 721 -12.77 -4.26 21.72
CA ALA A 721 -11.77 -5.21 21.23
C ALA A 721 -11.38 -4.92 19.76
N LEU A 722 -12.34 -4.55 18.90
CA LEU A 722 -12.06 -4.14 17.52
C LEU A 722 -11.29 -2.81 17.46
N VAL A 723 -11.71 -1.81 18.25
CA VAL A 723 -11.07 -0.49 18.35
C VAL A 723 -9.61 -0.60 18.83
N ARG A 724 -9.36 -1.43 19.85
CA ARG A 724 -8.01 -1.69 20.39
C ARG A 724 -7.12 -2.40 19.38
N ASP A 725 -7.67 -3.31 18.59
CA ASP A 725 -6.89 -4.03 17.59
C ASP A 725 -6.26 -3.11 16.54
N VAL A 726 -6.99 -2.10 16.07
CA VAL A 726 -6.53 -1.18 15.03
C VAL A 726 -5.80 0.05 15.57
N ALA A 727 -6.22 0.54 16.75
CA ALA A 727 -5.87 1.86 17.27
C ALA A 727 -5.59 1.91 18.78
N ASN A 728 -5.08 0.83 19.40
CA ASN A 728 -4.54 0.92 20.76
C ASN A 728 -3.48 2.05 20.86
N PRO A 729 -3.64 3.04 21.74
CA PRO A 729 -2.69 4.13 21.88
C PRO A 729 -1.48 3.81 22.76
N SER A 730 -1.58 2.80 23.65
CA SER A 730 -0.72 2.70 24.83
C SER A 730 -0.27 1.27 25.13
N ILE A 731 1.01 1.11 25.46
CA ILE A 731 1.61 -0.18 25.88
C ILE A 731 1.05 -0.72 27.21
N LYS A 732 0.22 0.07 27.91
CA LYS A 732 -0.55 -0.37 29.09
C LYS A 732 -1.58 -1.45 28.74
N ASP A 733 -2.04 -1.50 27.50
CA ASP A 733 -2.83 -2.62 26.98
C ASP A 733 -1.89 -3.74 26.50
N THR A 734 -1.88 -4.85 27.22
CA THR A 734 -0.99 -5.99 26.96
C THR A 734 -1.57 -7.01 25.98
N TYR A 735 -2.72 -6.73 25.35
CA TYR A 735 -3.36 -7.64 24.38
C TYR A 735 -3.19 -7.19 22.93
N PHE A 736 -2.99 -5.89 22.68
CA PHE A 736 -2.95 -5.33 21.33
C PHE A 736 -1.73 -4.42 21.14
N PRO A 737 -1.03 -4.50 19.99
CA PRO A 737 0.11 -3.64 19.71
C PRO A 737 -0.35 -2.20 19.50
N THR A 738 0.49 -1.22 19.83
CA THR A 738 0.11 0.19 19.65
C THR A 738 -0.01 0.54 18.17
N TRP A 739 -1.07 1.26 17.79
CA TRP A 739 -1.26 1.79 16.43
C TRP A 739 -1.06 0.77 15.30
N ARG A 740 -1.68 -0.42 15.35
CA ARG A 740 -1.47 -1.49 14.34
C ARG A 740 -1.53 -0.93 12.92
N ALA A 741 -2.66 -0.32 12.55
CA ALA A 741 -2.90 0.17 11.19
C ALA A 741 -2.25 1.54 10.94
N PHE A 742 -2.58 2.56 11.75
CA PHE A 742 -2.16 3.94 11.49
C PHE A 742 -0.64 4.13 11.67
N ASP A 743 0.01 4.73 10.68
CA ASP A 743 1.43 5.09 10.73
C ASP A 743 1.56 6.61 10.86
N TRP A 744 1.93 7.05 12.06
CA TRP A 744 2.07 8.47 12.39
C TRP A 744 3.13 9.19 11.56
N TYR A 745 4.20 8.50 11.13
CA TYR A 745 5.26 9.10 10.30
C TYR A 745 4.84 9.21 8.82
N HIS A 746 3.99 8.32 8.33
CA HIS A 746 3.42 8.43 6.98
C HIS A 746 2.15 9.29 6.90
N GLY A 747 1.49 9.51 8.05
CA GLY A 747 0.27 10.30 8.17
C GLY A 747 -1.00 9.60 7.68
N HIS A 748 -0.94 8.30 7.42
CA HIS A 748 -2.03 7.45 6.98
C HIS A 748 -1.80 6.00 7.46
N SER A 749 -2.78 5.12 7.32
CA SER A 749 -2.65 3.71 7.68
C SER A 749 -1.92 2.88 6.62
N TRP A 750 -1.43 1.71 7.03
CA TRP A 750 -0.95 0.66 6.13
C TRP A 750 -1.89 -0.53 6.17
N ALA A 751 -2.44 -0.90 5.01
CA ALA A 751 -3.41 -1.98 4.88
C ALA A 751 -2.72 -3.36 4.86
N HIS A 752 -1.56 -3.44 4.21
CA HIS A 752 -0.76 -4.65 4.04
C HIS A 752 -0.25 -5.26 5.37
N GLY A 753 -0.79 -6.41 5.75
CA GLY A 753 -0.44 -7.19 6.94
C GLY A 753 0.81 -8.08 6.75
N LEU A 754 0.70 -9.35 7.08
CA LEU A 754 1.81 -10.31 7.21
C LEU A 754 2.23 -10.99 5.89
N TYR A 755 2.38 -10.21 4.82
CA TYR A 755 2.95 -10.67 3.54
C TYR A 755 4.30 -9.99 3.27
N ALA A 756 5.21 -10.71 2.60
CA ALA A 756 6.48 -10.14 2.18
C ALA A 756 6.32 -9.46 0.81
N SER A 757 6.87 -8.26 0.66
CA SER A 757 6.67 -7.43 -0.53
C SER A 757 7.93 -6.70 -0.93
N TYR A 758 8.34 -6.84 -2.19
CA TYR A 758 9.45 -6.05 -2.75
C TYR A 758 9.13 -4.56 -2.87
N ASP A 759 7.85 -4.18 -2.84
CA ASP A 759 7.41 -2.78 -2.84
C ASP A 759 7.13 -2.24 -1.42
N GLY A 760 7.34 -3.06 -0.38
CA GLY A 760 7.00 -2.74 1.01
C GLY A 760 5.49 -2.78 1.27
N LYS A 761 5.05 -2.05 2.30
CA LYS A 761 3.63 -1.90 2.66
C LYS A 761 2.84 -1.17 1.58
N ASP A 762 1.54 -1.45 1.50
CA ASP A 762 0.59 -0.76 0.62
C ASP A 762 -0.69 -0.33 1.32
N GLN A 763 -1.36 0.64 0.70
CA GLN A 763 -2.74 1.03 0.95
C GLN A 763 -3.37 1.58 -0.34
N GLU A 764 -4.59 1.11 -0.63
CA GLU A 764 -5.41 1.48 -1.79
C GLU A 764 -6.53 2.46 -1.37
N SER A 765 -7.49 1.97 -0.58
CA SER A 765 -8.71 2.69 -0.20
C SER A 765 -8.47 3.81 0.82
N SER A 766 -8.08 4.99 0.33
CA SER A 766 -7.85 6.17 1.18
C SER A 766 -9.12 6.70 1.85
N SER A 767 -10.30 6.45 1.27
CA SER A 767 -11.59 6.82 1.87
C SER A 767 -12.03 5.86 2.97
N GLU A 768 -11.62 4.58 2.95
CA GLU A 768 -11.85 3.68 4.08
C GLU A 768 -10.88 3.93 5.24
N ASP A 769 -9.67 4.47 5.00
CA ASP A 769 -8.78 4.97 6.07
C ASP A 769 -9.35 6.25 6.74
N MET A 770 -9.89 7.17 5.95
CA MET A 770 -10.68 8.31 6.44
C MET A 770 -11.90 7.83 7.25
N MET A 771 -12.65 6.86 6.73
CA MET A 771 -13.82 6.29 7.42
C MET A 771 -13.42 5.65 8.74
N HIS A 772 -12.31 4.92 8.79
CA HIS A 772 -11.79 4.33 10.02
C HIS A 772 -11.54 5.38 11.11
N ALA A 773 -10.82 6.46 10.82
CA ALA A 773 -10.59 7.54 11.79
C ALA A 773 -11.91 8.20 12.23
N TYR A 774 -12.86 8.37 11.31
CA TYR A 774 -14.20 8.88 11.64
C TYR A 774 -15.02 7.89 12.48
N ALA A 775 -14.95 6.59 12.23
CA ALA A 775 -15.62 5.55 13.02
C ALA A 775 -15.10 5.52 14.45
N LEU A 776 -13.77 5.62 14.64
CA LEU A 776 -13.14 5.76 15.95
C LEU A 776 -13.60 7.03 16.68
N LYS A 777 -13.70 8.18 15.97
CA LYS A 777 -14.26 9.42 16.52
C LYS A 777 -15.69 9.21 17.03
N MET A 778 -16.57 8.72 16.16
CA MET A 778 -17.99 8.55 16.48
C MET A 778 -18.20 7.52 17.60
N TRP A 779 -17.37 6.47 17.69
CA TRP A 779 -17.38 5.55 18.83
C TRP A 779 -16.86 6.19 20.12
N GLY A 780 -15.83 7.03 20.06
CA GLY A 780 -15.37 7.82 21.19
C GLY A 780 -16.49 8.71 21.74
N ASP A 781 -17.16 9.45 20.85
CA ASP A 781 -18.30 10.30 21.21
C ASP A 781 -19.46 9.49 21.80
N ALA A 782 -19.91 8.44 21.13
CA ALA A 782 -21.06 7.65 21.56
C ALA A 782 -20.78 6.80 22.82
N SER A 783 -19.55 6.33 23.03
CA SER A 783 -19.20 5.51 24.19
C SER A 783 -18.68 6.31 25.40
N GLY A 784 -18.59 7.63 25.28
CA GLY A 784 -18.11 8.56 26.33
C GLY A 784 -16.59 8.65 26.49
N ASP A 785 -15.81 8.12 25.54
CA ASP A 785 -14.34 8.20 25.55
C ASP A 785 -13.84 9.44 24.79
N GLY A 786 -13.66 10.53 25.55
CA GLY A 786 -13.16 11.81 25.03
C GLY A 786 -11.71 11.77 24.54
N MET A 787 -10.88 10.86 25.07
CA MET A 787 -9.51 10.68 24.58
C MET A 787 -9.52 10.01 23.21
N LEU A 788 -10.32 8.95 23.03
CA LEU A 788 -10.52 8.33 21.71
C LEU A 788 -11.11 9.32 20.71
N SER A 789 -12.16 10.08 21.07
CA SER A 789 -12.77 11.07 20.18
C SER A 789 -11.76 12.13 19.71
N MET A 790 -11.09 12.82 20.64
CA MET A 790 -10.17 13.91 20.26
C MET A 790 -8.93 13.42 19.52
N ARG A 791 -8.39 12.25 19.88
CA ARG A 791 -7.27 11.61 19.16
C ARG A 791 -7.65 11.17 17.75
N SER A 792 -8.90 10.76 17.55
CA SER A 792 -9.43 10.41 16.22
C SER A 792 -9.70 11.64 15.35
N ASN A 793 -10.10 12.78 15.93
CA ASN A 793 -10.15 14.07 15.23
C ASN A 793 -8.76 14.51 14.73
N LEU A 794 -7.74 14.36 15.58
CA LEU A 794 -6.34 14.60 15.21
C LEU A 794 -5.90 13.66 14.08
N GLN A 795 -6.15 12.35 14.21
CA GLN A 795 -5.84 11.36 13.18
C GLN A 795 -6.50 11.71 11.84
N LEU A 796 -7.79 12.04 11.83
CA LEU A 796 -8.55 12.43 10.63
C LEU A 796 -7.98 13.70 9.97
N SER A 797 -7.48 14.66 10.76
CA SER A 797 -6.85 15.89 10.26
C SER A 797 -5.49 15.63 9.62
N ILE A 798 -4.68 14.77 10.24
CA ILE A 798 -3.41 14.30 9.68
C ILE A 798 -3.65 13.53 8.37
N ILE A 799 -4.65 12.63 8.34
CA ILE A 799 -5.07 11.92 7.12
C ILE A 799 -5.46 12.93 6.04
N ALA A 800 -6.34 13.88 6.32
CA ALA A 800 -6.77 14.89 5.34
C ALA A 800 -5.57 15.59 4.68
N ARG A 801 -4.59 16.05 5.47
CA ARG A 801 -3.35 16.66 4.95
C ARG A 801 -2.48 15.66 4.19
N ALA A 802 -2.20 14.48 4.73
CA ALA A 802 -1.33 13.48 4.11
C ALA A 802 -1.91 13.00 2.77
N LEU A 803 -3.23 12.82 2.67
CA LEU A 803 -3.90 12.44 1.44
C LEU A 803 -3.77 13.53 0.35
N GLN A 804 -3.85 14.84 0.66
CA GLN A 804 -3.57 15.90 -0.34
C GLN A 804 -2.14 15.83 -0.91
N HIS A 805 -1.17 15.37 -0.11
CA HIS A 805 0.22 15.26 -0.55
C HIS A 805 0.45 13.98 -1.37
N TYR A 806 -0.20 12.86 -1.00
CA TYR A 806 0.21 11.52 -1.43
C TYR A 806 -0.83 10.71 -2.20
N TYR A 807 -2.13 11.04 -2.12
CA TYR A 807 -3.19 10.28 -2.77
C TYR A 807 -4.13 11.11 -3.66
N LEU A 808 -4.35 12.38 -3.36
CA LEU A 808 -5.34 13.24 -4.02
C LEU A 808 -4.62 14.42 -4.69
N TYR A 809 -4.46 14.37 -6.00
CA TYR A 809 -3.59 15.26 -6.77
C TYR A 809 -4.39 16.36 -7.47
N LYS A 810 -4.48 17.52 -6.81
CA LYS A 810 -4.70 18.79 -7.52
C LYS A 810 -3.56 19.06 -8.49
N SER A 811 -3.82 19.86 -9.53
CA SER A 811 -2.84 20.18 -10.59
C SER A 811 -1.62 20.98 -10.09
N ASP A 812 -1.70 21.55 -8.89
CA ASP A 812 -0.64 22.27 -8.18
C ASP A 812 0.09 21.41 -7.12
N ASN A 813 -0.16 20.10 -7.05
CA ASN A 813 0.58 19.20 -6.16
C ASN A 813 2.10 19.27 -6.47
N ALA A 814 2.90 19.66 -5.48
CA ALA A 814 4.35 19.83 -5.62
C ALA A 814 5.17 18.64 -5.07
N VAL A 815 4.50 17.53 -4.71
CA VAL A 815 5.08 16.38 -4.01
C VAL A 815 5.35 15.22 -4.97
N GLN A 816 4.37 14.93 -5.82
CA GLN A 816 4.40 13.81 -6.76
C GLN A 816 5.00 14.22 -8.10
N PRO A 817 5.44 13.26 -8.93
CA PRO A 817 5.98 13.56 -10.25
C PRO A 817 4.93 14.25 -11.13
N PRO A 818 5.27 15.33 -11.87
CA PRO A 818 4.38 15.95 -12.86
C PRO A 818 3.82 14.95 -13.88
N GLN A 819 4.59 13.91 -14.22
CA GLN A 819 4.19 12.81 -15.10
C GLN A 819 3.05 11.94 -14.52
N PHE A 820 2.76 12.02 -13.22
CA PHE A 820 1.77 11.17 -12.55
C PHE A 820 0.55 11.96 -12.03
N ILE A 821 0.72 13.24 -11.71
CA ILE A 821 -0.35 14.12 -11.15
C ILE A 821 -1.63 14.13 -12.00
N GLY A 822 -1.51 14.02 -13.33
CA GLY A 822 -2.66 13.94 -14.24
C GLY A 822 -3.62 12.76 -14.01
N ASN A 823 -3.23 11.75 -13.22
CA ASN A 823 -4.11 10.65 -12.80
C ASN A 823 -5.16 11.04 -11.75
N LYS A 824 -5.00 12.20 -11.11
CA LYS A 824 -5.79 12.76 -9.99
C LYS A 824 -5.79 11.94 -8.69
N VAL A 825 -5.71 10.62 -8.76
CA VAL A 825 -5.55 9.76 -7.57
C VAL A 825 -4.33 8.85 -7.67
N ALA A 826 -3.88 8.32 -6.54
CA ALA A 826 -2.83 7.32 -6.48
C ALA A 826 -3.18 6.02 -7.21
N GLY A 827 -4.40 5.50 -7.02
CA GLY A 827 -4.64 4.06 -7.09
C GLY A 827 -4.01 3.40 -5.86
N ILE A 828 -3.19 2.38 -6.05
CA ILE A 828 -2.49 1.70 -4.95
C ILE A 828 -1.17 2.42 -4.65
N LEU A 829 -1.03 2.94 -3.43
CA LEU A 829 0.23 3.51 -2.95
C LEU A 829 1.01 2.44 -2.16
N PHE A 830 2.23 2.16 -2.58
CA PHE A 830 3.20 1.36 -1.86
C PHE A 830 4.29 2.22 -1.22
N GLU A 831 5.09 1.64 -0.32
CA GLU A 831 6.33 2.26 0.15
C GLU A 831 7.34 2.49 -1.00
N ASN A 832 7.36 1.66 -2.05
CA ASN A 832 8.31 1.74 -3.17
C ASN A 832 7.75 2.30 -4.49
N LYS A 833 6.44 2.19 -4.73
CA LYS A 833 5.79 2.56 -6.01
C LYS A 833 4.42 3.20 -5.81
N ILE A 834 3.92 3.91 -6.81
CA ILE A 834 2.51 4.26 -6.90
C ILE A 834 2.00 3.76 -8.25
N ASP A 835 0.89 3.02 -8.24
CA ASP A 835 0.30 2.37 -9.40
C ASP A 835 -1.17 2.74 -9.53
N HIS A 836 -1.53 3.43 -10.62
CA HIS A 836 -2.87 3.92 -10.89
C HIS A 836 -3.77 2.77 -11.38
N THR A 837 -4.01 1.80 -10.52
CA THR A 837 -4.81 0.59 -10.76
C THR A 837 -5.59 0.24 -9.50
N THR A 838 -6.40 -0.81 -9.53
CA THR A 838 -6.87 -1.50 -8.32
C THR A 838 -6.51 -2.99 -8.36
N TYR A 839 -6.66 -3.70 -7.23
CA TYR A 839 -6.52 -5.16 -7.18
C TYR A 839 -7.61 -5.93 -7.97
N PHE A 840 -8.69 -5.27 -8.35
CA PHE A 840 -9.91 -5.87 -8.92
C PHE A 840 -10.30 -5.32 -10.31
N GLY A 841 -9.48 -4.43 -10.89
CA GLY A 841 -9.60 -4.01 -12.29
C GLY A 841 -9.05 -2.61 -12.58
N ALA A 842 -8.80 -2.32 -13.85
CA ALA A 842 -8.20 -1.04 -14.29
C ALA A 842 -9.21 -0.02 -14.86
N ASN A 843 -10.52 -0.23 -14.65
CA ASN A 843 -11.54 0.71 -15.06
C ASN A 843 -11.43 2.03 -14.26
N ILE A 844 -11.71 3.17 -14.89
CA ILE A 844 -11.57 4.49 -14.25
C ILE A 844 -12.53 4.63 -13.06
N GLU A 845 -13.76 4.14 -13.17
CA GLU A 845 -14.73 4.14 -12.09
C GLU A 845 -14.30 3.30 -10.88
N PHE A 846 -13.45 2.28 -11.08
CA PHE A 846 -12.87 1.49 -9.98
C PHE A 846 -11.74 2.27 -9.32
N ILE A 847 -10.79 2.77 -10.12
CA ILE A 847 -9.56 3.43 -9.63
C ILE A 847 -9.87 4.74 -8.93
N GLN A 848 -10.80 5.55 -9.45
CA GLN A 848 -11.21 6.81 -8.79
C GLN A 848 -12.21 6.52 -7.66
N GLY A 849 -13.17 5.62 -7.90
CA GLY A 849 -14.26 5.31 -6.96
C GLY A 849 -13.80 4.69 -5.65
N ILE A 850 -12.71 3.90 -5.65
CA ILE A 850 -12.15 3.32 -4.41
C ILE A 850 -11.59 4.39 -3.45
N HIS A 851 -11.31 5.60 -3.93
CA HIS A 851 -10.94 6.75 -3.09
C HIS A 851 -12.15 7.63 -2.68
N MET A 852 -13.37 7.26 -3.08
CA MET A 852 -14.63 7.94 -2.73
C MET A 852 -15.47 7.17 -1.71
N ILE A 853 -15.46 5.83 -1.78
CA ILE A 853 -16.30 4.96 -0.96
C ILE A 853 -15.68 4.70 0.43
N PRO A 854 -16.45 4.76 1.54
CA PRO A 854 -17.82 5.24 1.65
C PRO A 854 -17.87 6.78 1.72
N LEU A 855 -18.92 7.35 1.12
CA LEU A 855 -19.21 8.78 1.24
C LEU A 855 -19.89 9.06 2.58
N LEU A 856 -19.24 9.87 3.41
CA LEU A 856 -19.59 10.13 4.81
C LEU A 856 -19.38 11.62 5.14
N PRO A 857 -19.79 12.11 6.32
CA PRO A 857 -19.50 13.48 6.77
C PRO A 857 -18.04 13.98 6.63
N PRO A 858 -16.97 13.16 6.79
CA PRO A 858 -15.60 13.59 6.49
C PRO A 858 -15.25 13.69 5.00
N SER A 859 -16.10 13.23 4.07
CA SER A 859 -15.76 13.24 2.64
C SER A 859 -15.41 14.64 2.10
N PRO A 860 -16.14 15.73 2.39
CA PRO A 860 -15.75 17.09 1.97
C PRO A 860 -14.52 17.65 2.69
N PHE A 861 -14.18 17.13 3.88
CA PHE A 861 -12.98 17.53 4.62
C PHE A 861 -11.70 16.99 3.95
N VAL A 862 -11.75 15.74 3.49
CA VAL A 862 -10.61 15.06 2.84
C VAL A 862 -10.60 15.30 1.33
N ARG A 863 -11.75 15.17 0.65
CA ARG A 863 -11.90 15.38 -0.79
C ARG A 863 -12.38 16.82 -1.01
N THR A 864 -11.44 17.75 -0.97
CA THR A 864 -11.73 19.19 -1.04
C THR A 864 -12.54 19.54 -2.30
N PRO A 865 -13.42 20.56 -2.26
CA PRO A 865 -14.25 20.94 -3.40
C PRO A 865 -13.46 21.19 -4.70
N ASP A 866 -12.27 21.78 -4.61
CA ASP A 866 -11.43 22.02 -5.78
C ASP A 866 -10.83 20.74 -6.35
N PHE A 867 -10.41 19.81 -5.48
CA PHE A 867 -9.95 18.49 -5.92
C PHE A 867 -11.07 17.70 -6.61
N VAL A 868 -12.27 17.66 -6.02
CA VAL A 868 -13.44 16.96 -6.59
C VAL A 868 -13.80 17.54 -7.96
N ARG A 869 -13.70 18.86 -8.14
CA ARG A 869 -13.94 19.51 -9.44
C ARG A 869 -12.88 19.12 -10.48
N GLU A 870 -11.60 19.17 -10.12
CA GLU A 870 -10.50 18.79 -11.03
C GLU A 870 -10.58 17.31 -11.44
N GLU A 871 -10.96 16.41 -10.54
CA GLU A 871 -11.16 14.98 -10.81
C GLU A 871 -12.37 14.74 -11.72
N TRP A 872 -13.50 15.39 -11.41
CA TRP A 872 -14.72 15.34 -12.21
C TRP A 872 -14.48 15.80 -13.65
N ASP A 873 -13.79 16.93 -13.84
CA ASP A 873 -13.51 17.50 -15.16
C ASP A 873 -12.60 16.60 -16.00
N VAL A 874 -11.66 15.89 -15.38
CA VAL A 874 -10.79 14.93 -16.10
C VAL A 874 -11.55 13.67 -16.52
N TYR A 875 -12.37 13.07 -15.64
CA TYR A 875 -12.90 11.72 -15.86
C TYR A 875 -14.40 11.61 -16.13
N PHE A 876 -15.24 12.44 -15.52
CA PHE A 876 -16.68 12.17 -15.37
C PHE A 876 -17.59 13.18 -16.07
N SER A 877 -17.11 14.41 -16.27
CA SER A 877 -17.83 15.50 -16.95
C SER A 877 -18.18 15.17 -18.41
N GLY A 878 -19.09 15.95 -19.00
CA GLY A 878 -19.45 15.84 -20.42
C GLY A 878 -20.24 14.57 -20.77
N GLY A 879 -20.98 14.01 -19.81
CA GLY A 879 -21.77 12.78 -19.98
C GLY A 879 -20.98 11.47 -19.88
N ARG A 880 -19.68 11.51 -19.56
CA ARG A 880 -18.86 10.30 -19.39
C ARG A 880 -19.33 9.43 -18.22
N VAL A 881 -19.76 10.06 -17.14
CA VAL A 881 -20.39 9.38 -15.99
C VAL A 881 -21.62 8.54 -16.39
N ASP A 882 -22.35 8.92 -17.44
CA ASP A 882 -23.58 8.22 -17.84
C ASP A 882 -23.33 6.85 -18.46
N SER A 883 -22.10 6.58 -18.90
CA SER A 883 -21.67 5.28 -19.42
C SER A 883 -21.24 4.28 -18.33
N ILE A 884 -21.12 4.73 -17.08
CA ILE A 884 -20.66 3.90 -15.95
C ILE A 884 -21.81 2.99 -15.48
N ALA A 885 -21.50 1.71 -15.32
CA ALA A 885 -22.46 0.69 -14.89
C ALA A 885 -22.38 0.42 -13.37
N GLY A 886 -23.51 -0.01 -12.80
CA GLY A 886 -23.59 -0.48 -11.42
C GLY A 886 -23.33 0.58 -10.34
N GLY A 887 -23.06 0.11 -9.12
CA GLY A 887 -22.92 0.94 -7.91
C GLY A 887 -21.88 2.07 -7.98
N TRP A 888 -20.86 1.94 -8.84
CA TRP A 888 -19.86 2.99 -9.04
C TRP A 888 -20.46 4.29 -9.58
N ARG A 889 -21.52 4.22 -10.40
CA ARG A 889 -22.22 5.42 -10.88
C ARG A 889 -22.81 6.23 -9.72
N GLY A 890 -23.49 5.57 -8.79
CA GLY A 890 -24.03 6.22 -7.59
C GLY A 890 -22.94 6.80 -6.69
N ILE A 891 -21.82 6.09 -6.49
CA ILE A 891 -20.67 6.61 -5.73
C ILE A 891 -20.12 7.90 -6.38
N ILE A 892 -20.00 7.94 -7.70
CA ILE A 892 -19.45 9.09 -8.43
C ILE A 892 -20.40 10.30 -8.39
N TYR A 893 -21.73 10.10 -8.52
CA TYR A 893 -22.71 11.17 -8.30
C TYR A 893 -22.80 11.62 -6.84
N GLY A 894 -22.61 10.71 -5.88
CA GLY A 894 -22.52 11.07 -4.47
C GLY A 894 -21.28 11.91 -4.16
N ASN A 895 -20.14 11.63 -4.81
CA ASN A 895 -18.93 12.44 -4.72
C ASN A 895 -19.15 13.84 -5.35
N LEU A 896 -19.82 13.91 -6.52
CA LEU A 896 -20.22 15.17 -7.17
C LEU A 896 -21.03 16.08 -6.23
N ALA A 897 -21.87 15.51 -5.35
CA ALA A 897 -22.67 16.31 -4.42
C ALA A 897 -21.84 17.25 -3.53
N THR A 898 -20.54 16.97 -3.35
CA THR A 898 -19.59 17.87 -2.67
C THR A 898 -19.46 19.24 -3.33
N ILE A 899 -19.62 19.31 -4.66
CA ILE A 899 -19.51 20.55 -5.45
C ILE A 899 -20.83 20.97 -6.13
N ASP A 900 -21.71 20.01 -6.42
CA ASP A 900 -23.02 20.22 -7.03
C ASP A 900 -24.04 19.21 -6.49
N GLY A 901 -24.52 19.49 -5.27
CA GLY A 901 -25.56 18.69 -4.61
C GLY A 901 -26.89 18.69 -5.36
N ARG A 902 -27.18 19.68 -6.22
CA ARG A 902 -28.43 19.74 -6.97
C ARG A 902 -28.42 18.76 -8.14
N THR A 903 -27.36 18.74 -8.96
CA THR A 903 -27.24 17.73 -10.03
C THR A 903 -27.21 16.31 -9.48
N ALA A 904 -26.55 16.09 -8.34
CA ALA A 904 -26.58 14.80 -7.65
C ALA A 904 -27.99 14.43 -7.15
N TRP A 905 -28.72 15.38 -6.55
CA TRP A 905 -30.10 15.18 -6.11
C TRP A 905 -31.02 14.82 -7.29
N ASP A 906 -30.93 15.58 -8.38
CA ASP A 906 -31.77 15.37 -9.57
C ASP A 906 -31.47 14.01 -10.24
N PHE A 907 -30.24 13.50 -10.15
CA PHE A 907 -29.89 12.13 -10.55
C PHE A 907 -30.57 11.07 -9.66
N PHE A 908 -30.39 11.15 -8.34
CA PHE A 908 -30.93 10.16 -7.39
C PHE A 908 -32.47 10.20 -7.28
N ASN A 909 -33.09 11.35 -7.57
CA ASN A 909 -34.54 11.55 -7.57
C ASN A 909 -35.15 11.44 -8.99
N SER A 910 -34.40 10.95 -9.98
CA SER A 910 -34.89 10.84 -11.36
C SER A 910 -35.96 9.76 -11.53
N SER A 911 -36.97 10.04 -12.36
CA SER A 911 -38.07 9.08 -12.63
C SER A 911 -37.64 7.79 -13.34
N ASN A 912 -36.43 7.77 -13.88
CA ASN A 912 -35.78 6.64 -14.56
C ASN A 912 -34.56 6.13 -13.78
N PHE A 913 -34.49 6.39 -12.47
CA PHE A 913 -33.43 5.90 -11.59
C PHE A 913 -33.44 4.37 -11.50
N ASP A 914 -32.29 3.74 -11.72
CA ASP A 914 -32.09 2.30 -11.53
C ASP A 914 -31.48 2.04 -10.14
N PRO A 915 -32.16 1.29 -9.24
CA PRO A 915 -31.60 0.87 -7.96
C PRO A 915 -30.27 0.12 -8.05
N GLY A 916 -29.96 -0.49 -9.20
CA GLY A 916 -28.66 -1.11 -9.48
C GLY A 916 -27.49 -0.12 -9.59
N TRP A 917 -27.75 1.19 -9.63
CA TRP A 917 -26.71 2.23 -9.57
C TRP A 917 -26.23 2.57 -8.16
N ILE A 918 -26.81 1.98 -7.11
CA ILE A 918 -26.34 2.10 -5.72
C ILE A 918 -25.51 0.86 -5.36
N ASP A 919 -24.33 1.05 -4.77
CA ASP A 919 -23.59 -0.03 -4.12
C ASP A 919 -24.44 -0.62 -2.98
N GLY A 920 -24.52 -1.95 -2.86
CA GLY A 920 -25.30 -2.60 -1.80
C GLY A 920 -24.83 -2.26 -0.37
N GLY A 921 -23.62 -1.69 -0.20
CA GLY A 921 -23.08 -1.10 1.03
C GLY A 921 -23.41 0.39 1.24
N ALA A 922 -24.24 1.00 0.39
CA ALA A 922 -24.81 2.34 0.53
C ALA A 922 -26.34 2.29 0.50
N SER A 923 -27.00 3.36 0.95
CA SER A 923 -28.47 3.52 0.86
C SER A 923 -28.83 4.71 -0.02
N LEU A 924 -29.91 4.58 -0.81
CA LEU A 924 -30.41 5.67 -1.62
C LEU A 924 -30.90 6.83 -0.73
N THR A 925 -31.47 6.50 0.44
CA THR A 925 -31.84 7.46 1.48
C THR A 925 -30.65 8.32 1.94
N TRP A 926 -29.47 7.71 2.14
CA TRP A 926 -28.28 8.48 2.53
C TRP A 926 -27.81 9.39 1.39
N TYR A 927 -27.71 8.89 0.16
CA TYR A 927 -27.26 9.69 -0.98
C TYR A 927 -28.23 10.83 -1.35
N LEU A 928 -29.54 10.60 -1.31
CA LEU A 928 -30.55 11.67 -1.44
C LEU A 928 -30.41 12.71 -0.32
N THR A 929 -30.22 12.27 0.93
CA THR A 929 -30.04 13.17 2.09
C THR A 929 -28.78 14.01 1.96
N TYR A 930 -27.67 13.37 1.61
CA TYR A 930 -26.37 14.02 1.41
C TYR A 930 -26.43 15.02 0.26
N ALA A 931 -26.99 14.63 -0.89
CA ALA A 931 -27.15 15.53 -2.03
C ALA A 931 -28.07 16.72 -1.74
N ALA A 932 -29.21 16.49 -1.08
CA ALA A 932 -30.14 17.55 -0.71
C ALA A 932 -29.50 18.57 0.24
N LEU A 933 -28.87 18.10 1.31
CA LEU A 933 -28.23 18.98 2.31
C LEU A 933 -27.03 19.71 1.71
N MET A 934 -26.21 19.04 0.90
CA MET A 934 -25.09 19.71 0.23
C MET A 934 -25.57 20.75 -0.79
N GLY A 935 -26.65 20.49 -1.52
CA GLY A 935 -27.25 21.36 -2.54
C GLY A 935 -28.30 22.37 -2.06
N ASN A 936 -28.59 22.44 -0.76
CA ASN A 936 -29.67 23.24 -0.16
C ASN A 936 -31.04 23.02 -0.86
N VAL A 937 -31.45 21.75 -0.99
CA VAL A 937 -32.65 21.30 -1.74
C VAL A 937 -33.90 21.17 -0.88
#